data_AF-A0A4S9PID7-F1
#
_entry.id   AF-A0A4S9PID7-F1
#
_cell.length_a   1.000
_cell.length_b   1.000
_cell.length_c   1.000
_cell.angle_alpha   90.00
_cell.angle_beta   90.00
_cell.angle_gamma   90.00
#
_symmetry.space_group_name_H-M   'P 1'
#
loop_
_entity.id
_entity.type
_entity.pdbx_description
1 polymer ?
#
loop_
_entity_poly.entity_id
_entity_poly.type
_entity_poly.pdbx_seq_one_letter_code
_entity_poly.pdbx_strand_id
1 'polypeptide(L)'
;MVPSLLQAIAFMLGLSQLASAQSYNEPYRPQFHFSPKKGWMNDPNGLLYYNGVYHMYYQYNPGGNTWGNISWGHATSRDLTKWEEQPVALLARGYGKNVTEMFFSGSAVADTHNTSGFGKKGKVPFVAMYTSVHPYAEKLPSGKTVRPNQQSQSIAYSLDEGMTWTTYDAVNPVILEPPAAYADQFIDFRDPFVFWHEETKKWVVILSLAQLHKLLIYTSPDLKDWTLASEFGPVNAAGGLWECPSLFPLPLDGKSSNTKWITQIGLNPGGPPGVVGSGTQYVVGSFDGKIFTADAESVYPPPGAPSGSITFADFEGTSFAELGWTATGDLVDAGPVRTVADDLSSSIVDTFLGSDTKEGTLTSKPFTISKSHINFLIAGGNALGQEGLNLVVSNKTVRQATGANTGVLIWQGWDVSEFQGENAVLEIVDLSTGGWSHTIVDKITFSDGPIKSQKANWMDYGPDFYAAVPWNGLATQDRTNIGWMNNWQYAQVIPTDPWRSAMSVPRGLSLQTVNGKAQIVQTAKEKWSSLESRGGSYSNKWSSVSEGTHKLKLDGKTLDIVLTFDDRSATAGKASRFGIILRASKDLSQQTRVGYDFTIKQLFVDRTKSGNSSFDATFASVYYAPLQAARGGKITMRILLDWSSIEVFGGIGESTLTAQIFAADSGTDVLLFSEGGKTKDP
;
A
#
# COMPACT_ATOMS: atom_id res chain seq x y z
N MET A 1 -67.72 44.78 10.37
CA MET A 1 -67.77 43.30 10.36
C MET A 1 -67.15 42.83 9.05
N VAL A 2 -65.90 42.39 9.10
CA VAL A 2 -65.13 41.94 7.94
C VAL A 2 -64.44 40.63 8.34
N PRO A 3 -64.70 39.48 7.69
CA PRO A 3 -64.10 38.22 8.08
C PRO A 3 -62.66 38.07 7.56
N SER A 4 -61.90 37.37 8.40
CA SER A 4 -60.47 37.05 8.46
C SER A 4 -59.68 36.80 7.17
N LEU A 5 -58.49 37.40 7.18
CA LEU A 5 -57.28 37.22 6.38
C LEU A 5 -56.62 35.83 6.61
N LEU A 6 -57.26 34.73 6.19
CA LEU A 6 -56.71 33.37 6.39
C LEU A 6 -56.83 32.42 5.19
N GLN A 7 -57.05 32.95 3.98
CA GLN A 7 -57.13 32.14 2.75
C GLN A 7 -56.21 32.59 1.61
N ALA A 8 -55.27 33.51 1.85
CA ALA A 8 -54.34 34.00 0.82
C ALA A 8 -52.84 33.66 1.07
N ILE A 9 -52.52 32.81 2.06
CA ILE A 9 -51.15 32.34 2.35
C ILE A 9 -51.09 30.81 2.28
N ALA A 10 -51.56 30.25 1.17
CA ALA A 10 -51.43 28.81 0.89
C ALA A 10 -50.99 28.52 -0.56
N PHE A 11 -50.51 29.54 -1.27
CA PHE A 11 -50.15 29.44 -2.69
C PHE A 11 -48.80 30.10 -3.00
N MET A 12 -47.79 29.92 -2.15
CA MET A 12 -46.39 30.24 -2.48
C MET A 12 -45.45 29.71 -1.40
N LEU A 13 -45.24 28.39 -1.35
CA LEU A 13 -44.06 27.72 -0.74
C LEU A 13 -44.13 26.21 -1.05
N GLY A 14 -44.31 25.91 -2.34
CA GLY A 14 -44.16 24.59 -2.92
C GLY A 14 -42.99 24.59 -3.90
N LEU A 15 -41.82 25.10 -3.50
CA LEU A 15 -40.58 24.78 -4.18
C LEU A 15 -40.20 23.37 -3.74
N SER A 16 -40.76 22.40 -4.45
CA SER A 16 -40.22 21.05 -4.51
C SER A 16 -38.72 21.15 -4.77
N GLN A 17 -37.90 20.91 -3.75
CA GLN A 17 -36.55 20.42 -3.96
C GLN A 17 -36.72 19.05 -4.63
N LEU A 18 -36.69 19.05 -5.95
CA LEU A 18 -36.23 17.89 -6.69
C LEU A 18 -34.77 17.72 -6.25
N ALA A 19 -34.56 16.95 -5.18
CA ALA A 19 -33.28 16.32 -4.96
C ALA A 19 -33.06 15.44 -6.19
N SER A 20 -32.32 15.95 -7.17
CA SER A 20 -31.79 15.11 -8.24
C SER A 20 -31.06 13.97 -7.54
N ALA A 21 -31.58 12.74 -7.62
CA ALA A 21 -30.86 11.57 -7.16
C ALA A 21 -29.52 11.57 -7.92
N GLN A 22 -28.42 11.87 -7.23
CA GLN A 22 -27.09 11.84 -7.82
C GLN A 22 -26.86 10.42 -8.33
N SER A 23 -26.74 10.25 -9.65
CA SER A 23 -26.57 8.94 -10.26
C SER A 23 -25.09 8.55 -10.29
N TYR A 24 -24.75 7.36 -9.80
CA TYR A 24 -23.42 6.73 -9.91
C TYR A 24 -23.13 6.21 -11.34
N ASN A 25 -23.47 7.01 -12.36
CA ASN A 25 -23.36 6.66 -13.77
C ASN A 25 -22.30 7.49 -14.50
N GLU A 26 -21.44 8.22 -13.77
CA GLU A 26 -20.38 9.02 -14.37
C GLU A 26 -19.34 8.12 -15.07
N PRO A 27 -18.63 8.63 -16.09
CA PRO A 27 -17.52 7.91 -16.70
C PRO A 27 -16.55 7.38 -15.64
N TYR A 28 -16.06 6.16 -15.84
CA TYR A 28 -15.15 5.46 -14.94
C TYR A 28 -15.72 5.09 -13.56
N ARG A 29 -16.95 5.46 -13.20
CA ARG A 29 -17.55 5.11 -11.91
C ARG A 29 -17.70 3.60 -11.75
N PRO A 30 -16.97 2.95 -10.83
CA PRO A 30 -17.16 1.53 -10.55
C PRO A 30 -18.60 1.26 -10.07
N GLN A 31 -19.16 0.13 -10.48
CA GLN A 31 -20.54 -0.23 -10.20
C GLN A 31 -20.69 -1.25 -9.07
N PHE A 32 -19.63 -1.99 -8.73
CA PHE A 32 -19.61 -2.89 -7.57
C PHE A 32 -18.48 -2.60 -6.58
N HIS A 33 -17.63 -1.60 -6.86
CA HIS A 33 -16.68 -1.09 -5.89
C HIS A 33 -17.21 0.16 -5.18
N PHE A 34 -16.89 0.30 -3.90
CA PHE A 34 -17.25 1.52 -3.18
C PHE A 34 -16.43 2.72 -3.67
N SER A 35 -17.11 3.84 -3.90
CA SER A 35 -16.53 5.17 -4.05
C SER A 35 -17.43 6.21 -3.39
N PRO A 36 -16.89 7.30 -2.83
CA PRO A 36 -17.72 8.37 -2.30
C PRO A 36 -18.49 9.04 -3.45
N LYS A 37 -19.67 9.59 -3.16
CA LYS A 37 -20.47 10.36 -4.13
C LYS A 37 -19.62 11.42 -4.84
N LYS A 38 -18.78 12.12 -4.08
CA LYS A 38 -17.88 13.17 -4.54
C LYS A 38 -16.65 13.25 -3.64
N GLY A 39 -15.64 14.01 -4.06
CA GLY A 39 -14.45 14.29 -3.27
C GLY A 39 -13.41 13.17 -3.31
N TRP A 40 -12.30 13.41 -2.62
CA TRP A 40 -11.17 12.49 -2.51
C TRP A 40 -11.40 11.44 -1.44
N MET A 41 -11.06 10.18 -1.76
CA MET A 41 -10.90 9.10 -0.80
C MET A 41 -9.51 8.45 -0.89
N ASN A 42 -8.96 8.04 0.25
CA ASN A 42 -7.85 7.08 0.30
C ASN A 42 -8.13 5.90 1.24
N ASP A 43 -7.36 5.74 2.30
CA ASP A 43 -7.28 4.54 3.11
C ASP A 43 -8.64 4.15 3.72
N PRO A 44 -9.02 2.85 3.72
CA PRO A 44 -10.12 2.37 4.55
C PRO A 44 -9.75 2.46 6.03
N ASN A 45 -10.69 2.90 6.85
CA ASN A 45 -10.50 3.12 8.29
C ASN A 45 -11.65 2.51 9.10
N GLY A 46 -11.39 2.27 10.37
CA GLY A 46 -12.44 1.94 11.34
C GLY A 46 -13.30 0.72 10.95
N LEU A 47 -12.74 -0.22 10.19
CA LEU A 47 -13.48 -1.36 9.67
C LEU A 47 -14.01 -2.24 10.80
N LEU A 48 -15.31 -2.18 11.04
CA LEU A 48 -15.96 -2.84 12.16
C LEU A 48 -17.22 -3.56 11.69
N TYR A 49 -17.30 -4.86 11.94
CA TYR A 49 -18.53 -5.62 11.82
C TYR A 49 -19.20 -5.73 13.18
N TYR A 50 -20.45 -5.29 13.27
CA TYR A 50 -21.24 -5.40 14.50
C TYR A 50 -22.73 -5.52 14.14
N ASN A 51 -23.46 -6.40 14.84
CA ASN A 51 -24.92 -6.59 14.67
C ASN A 51 -25.39 -6.74 13.19
N GLY A 52 -24.63 -7.46 12.37
CA GLY A 52 -24.99 -7.70 10.97
C GLY A 52 -24.77 -6.50 10.04
N VAL A 53 -23.97 -5.52 10.46
CA VAL A 53 -23.58 -4.34 9.68
C VAL A 53 -22.06 -4.26 9.60
N TYR A 54 -21.55 -4.13 8.39
CA TYR A 54 -20.18 -3.74 8.10
C TYR A 54 -20.11 -2.22 8.05
N HIS A 55 -19.34 -1.63 8.94
CA HIS A 55 -18.95 -0.23 8.87
C HIS A 55 -17.63 -0.14 8.11
N MET A 56 -17.56 0.82 7.19
CA MET A 56 -16.34 1.24 6.54
C MET A 56 -16.24 2.75 6.66
N TYR A 57 -15.27 3.21 7.45
CA TYR A 57 -14.83 4.59 7.39
C TYR A 57 -13.69 4.68 6.38
N TYR A 58 -13.31 5.89 6.02
CA TYR A 58 -12.23 6.09 5.07
C TYR A 58 -11.71 7.52 5.14
N GLN A 59 -10.42 7.68 4.86
CA GLN A 59 -9.80 8.99 4.68
C GLN A 59 -10.54 9.74 3.58
N TYR A 60 -11.01 10.95 3.87
CA TYR A 60 -11.94 11.70 3.03
C TYR A 60 -11.64 13.19 3.02
N ASN A 61 -11.66 13.82 1.85
CA ASN A 61 -11.70 15.28 1.72
C ASN A 61 -13.14 15.73 1.39
N PRO A 62 -13.89 16.30 2.35
CA PRO A 62 -15.25 16.77 2.10
C PRO A 62 -15.32 18.02 1.21
N GLY A 63 -14.20 18.70 0.99
CA GLY A 63 -14.13 19.99 0.29
C GLY A 63 -13.43 19.96 -1.06
N GLY A 64 -12.88 18.82 -1.50
CA GLY A 64 -12.09 18.76 -2.72
C GLY A 64 -11.90 17.35 -3.24
N ASN A 65 -11.52 17.26 -4.51
CA ASN A 65 -11.30 15.98 -5.21
C ASN A 65 -9.83 15.52 -5.18
N THR A 66 -8.97 16.20 -4.42
CA THR A 66 -7.57 15.87 -4.13
C THR A 66 -7.38 15.71 -2.62
N TRP A 67 -6.24 15.16 -2.20
CA TRP A 67 -5.92 15.04 -0.77
C TRP A 67 -5.90 16.41 -0.07
N GLY A 68 -6.51 16.49 1.12
CA GLY A 68 -6.60 17.69 1.96
C GLY A 68 -7.79 17.64 2.91
N ASN A 69 -7.83 18.48 3.95
CA ASN A 69 -8.91 18.53 4.96
C ASN A 69 -9.32 17.14 5.50
N ILE A 70 -8.32 16.29 5.76
CA ILE A 70 -8.56 14.87 5.95
C ILE A 70 -9.45 14.61 7.16
N SER A 71 -10.52 13.90 6.86
CA SER A 71 -11.66 13.55 7.71
C SER A 71 -11.94 12.05 7.55
N TRP A 72 -12.71 11.46 8.45
CA TRP A 72 -13.28 10.12 8.22
C TRP A 72 -14.66 10.23 7.58
N GLY A 73 -14.77 9.84 6.31
CA GLY A 73 -16.05 9.49 5.69
C GLY A 73 -16.61 8.20 6.27
N HIS A 74 -17.84 7.84 5.93
CA HIS A 74 -18.50 6.65 6.47
C HIS A 74 -19.46 6.04 5.46
N ALA A 75 -19.42 4.73 5.31
CA ALA A 75 -20.41 3.94 4.61
C ALA A 75 -20.73 2.66 5.39
N THR A 76 -21.94 2.14 5.20
CA THR A 76 -22.40 0.90 5.81
C THR A 76 -22.91 -0.08 4.76
N SER A 77 -22.75 -1.37 5.04
CA SER A 77 -23.32 -2.45 4.23
C SER A 77 -23.74 -3.62 5.12
N ARG A 78 -24.71 -4.43 4.66
CA ARG A 78 -25.05 -5.70 5.30
C ARG A 78 -24.44 -6.91 4.60
N ASP A 79 -23.87 -6.71 3.42
CA ASP A 79 -23.41 -7.80 2.55
C ASP A 79 -22.09 -7.51 1.83
N LEU A 80 -21.39 -6.44 2.23
CA LEU A 80 -20.13 -5.97 1.65
C LEU A 80 -20.20 -5.53 0.17
N THR A 81 -21.40 -5.52 -0.42
CA THR A 81 -21.65 -5.19 -1.83
C THR A 81 -22.46 -3.91 -1.97
N LYS A 82 -23.62 -3.85 -1.29
CA LYS A 82 -24.51 -2.69 -1.37
C LYS A 82 -24.13 -1.74 -0.25
N TRP A 83 -23.43 -0.68 -0.62
CA TRP A 83 -22.97 0.35 0.30
C TRP A 83 -23.92 1.53 0.33
N GLU A 84 -24.21 2.01 1.54
CA GLU A 84 -24.92 3.25 1.78
C GLU A 84 -23.94 4.26 2.42
N GLU A 85 -23.63 5.33 1.71
CA GLU A 85 -22.82 6.43 2.23
C GLU A 85 -23.60 7.19 3.32
N GLN A 86 -22.95 7.34 4.46
CA GLN A 86 -23.45 7.98 5.68
C GLN A 86 -22.82 9.38 5.85
N PRO A 87 -23.32 10.20 6.80
CA PRO A 87 -22.65 11.46 7.15
C PRO A 87 -21.18 11.26 7.55
N VAL A 88 -20.35 12.30 7.34
CA VAL A 88 -18.94 12.31 7.76
C VAL A 88 -18.86 12.02 9.27
N ALA A 89 -18.04 11.04 9.65
CA ALA A 89 -17.91 10.55 11.02
C ALA A 89 -17.02 11.45 11.89
N LEU A 90 -15.82 11.78 11.39
CA LEU A 90 -14.88 12.70 12.04
C LEU A 90 -14.48 13.77 11.04
N LEU A 91 -15.12 14.94 11.14
CA LEU A 91 -14.86 16.08 10.27
C LEU A 91 -13.63 16.85 10.77
N ALA A 92 -12.64 17.08 9.90
CA ALA A 92 -11.43 17.86 10.19
C ALA A 92 -11.74 19.10 11.04
N ARG A 93 -11.05 19.26 12.17
CA ARG A 93 -11.38 20.31 13.14
C ARG A 93 -11.07 21.67 12.54
N GLY A 94 -12.05 22.56 12.50
CA GLY A 94 -11.92 23.87 11.86
C GLY A 94 -12.19 23.88 10.35
N TYR A 95 -12.70 22.78 9.78
CA TYR A 95 -13.13 22.71 8.38
C TYR A 95 -14.05 23.89 7.98
N GLY A 96 -13.82 24.43 6.78
CA GLY A 96 -14.45 25.66 6.28
C GLY A 96 -13.83 26.95 6.82
N LYS A 97 -12.85 26.86 7.73
CA LYS A 97 -12.04 27.96 8.27
C LYS A 97 -10.56 27.54 8.28
N ASN A 98 -9.89 27.63 9.44
CA ASN A 98 -8.54 27.16 9.64
C ASN A 98 -8.56 25.76 10.23
N VAL A 99 -8.05 24.76 9.51
CA VAL A 99 -7.99 23.37 9.98
C VAL A 99 -6.86 23.24 11.00
N THR A 100 -7.19 22.83 12.23
CA THR A 100 -6.22 22.66 13.33
C THR A 100 -5.91 21.19 13.64
N GLU A 101 -6.78 20.27 13.25
CA GLU A 101 -6.59 18.82 13.42
C GLU A 101 -7.18 18.10 12.21
N MET A 102 -6.39 17.25 11.57
CA MET A 102 -6.84 16.27 10.59
C MET A 102 -6.91 14.89 11.22
N PHE A 103 -7.90 14.10 10.82
CA PHE A 103 -8.13 12.74 11.33
C PHE A 103 -7.54 11.75 10.36
N PHE A 104 -6.28 11.37 10.55
CA PHE A 104 -5.62 10.37 9.72
C PHE A 104 -6.11 8.95 10.02
N SER A 105 -5.54 7.98 9.31
CA SER A 105 -5.95 6.59 9.33
C SER A 105 -5.92 5.96 10.72
N GLY A 106 -6.69 4.88 10.85
CA GLY A 106 -6.87 4.17 12.09
C GLY A 106 -7.96 3.12 12.03
N SER A 107 -8.38 2.65 13.18
CA SER A 107 -9.24 1.47 13.33
C SER A 107 -10.34 1.70 14.38
N ALA A 108 -11.29 0.78 14.46
CA ALA A 108 -12.40 0.86 15.40
C ALA A 108 -12.74 -0.52 15.97
N VAL A 109 -13.23 -0.52 17.20
CA VAL A 109 -13.63 -1.71 17.96
C VAL A 109 -14.96 -1.48 18.66
N ALA A 110 -15.74 -2.54 18.88
CA ALA A 110 -16.86 -2.52 19.81
C ALA A 110 -16.36 -2.95 21.19
N ASP A 111 -16.34 -2.03 22.15
CA ASP A 111 -15.91 -2.28 23.53
C ASP A 111 -17.08 -2.87 24.34
N THR A 112 -17.40 -4.13 24.06
CA THR A 112 -18.55 -4.89 24.60
C THR A 112 -18.49 -5.07 26.11
N HIS A 113 -17.31 -4.97 26.71
CA HIS A 113 -17.09 -5.02 28.16
C HIS A 113 -17.06 -3.64 28.81
N ASN A 114 -17.23 -2.56 28.03
CA ASN A 114 -17.17 -1.17 28.50
C ASN A 114 -15.91 -0.88 29.32
N THR A 115 -14.77 -1.45 28.91
CA THR A 115 -13.47 -1.25 29.55
C THR A 115 -13.04 0.22 29.51
N SER A 116 -13.41 0.94 28.45
CA SER A 116 -13.19 2.38 28.31
C SER A 116 -14.01 3.22 29.30
N GLY A 117 -15.16 2.71 29.74
CA GLY A 117 -16.13 3.43 30.56
C GLY A 117 -17.00 4.43 29.78
N PHE A 118 -16.92 4.49 28.45
CA PHE A 118 -17.73 5.41 27.64
C PHE A 118 -19.19 5.00 27.50
N GLY A 119 -19.48 3.70 27.65
CA GLY A 119 -20.81 3.13 27.55
C GLY A 119 -21.77 3.75 28.57
N LYS A 120 -22.95 4.15 28.09
CA LYS A 120 -24.02 4.71 28.93
C LYS A 120 -25.33 4.01 28.64
N LYS A 121 -26.15 3.82 29.68
CA LYS A 121 -27.51 3.24 29.58
C LYS A 121 -27.53 1.88 28.85
N GLY A 122 -26.54 1.03 29.11
CA GLY A 122 -26.43 -0.31 28.51
C GLY A 122 -25.98 -0.34 27.04
N LYS A 123 -25.66 0.81 26.43
CA LYS A 123 -25.12 0.86 25.07
C LYS A 123 -23.65 0.46 25.07
N VAL A 124 -23.28 -0.44 24.16
CA VAL A 124 -21.87 -0.77 23.85
C VAL A 124 -21.23 0.42 23.16
N PRO A 125 -20.16 1.02 23.70
CA PRO A 125 -19.44 2.06 23.00
C PRO A 125 -18.62 1.44 21.85
N PHE A 126 -18.72 2.05 20.67
CA PHE A 126 -17.67 1.87 19.67
C PHE A 126 -16.57 2.86 19.99
N VAL A 127 -15.31 2.42 19.86
CA VAL A 127 -14.14 3.26 20.07
C VAL A 127 -13.30 3.22 18.80
N ALA A 128 -13.05 4.39 18.23
CA ALA A 128 -12.11 4.58 17.14
C ALA A 128 -10.78 5.03 17.72
N MET A 129 -9.68 4.45 17.26
CA MET A 129 -8.33 4.92 17.51
C MET A 129 -7.74 5.37 16.18
N TYR A 130 -7.21 6.58 16.13
CA TYR A 130 -6.77 7.23 14.90
C TYR A 130 -5.56 8.12 15.15
N THR A 131 -4.85 8.45 14.08
CA THR A 131 -3.77 9.43 14.15
C THR A 131 -4.33 10.86 14.04
N SER A 132 -4.17 11.67 15.08
CA SER A 132 -4.35 13.12 15.00
C SER A 132 -3.12 13.73 14.32
N VAL A 133 -3.35 14.57 13.30
CA VAL A 133 -2.30 15.39 12.68
C VAL A 133 -2.59 16.85 12.91
N HIS A 134 -1.65 17.54 13.54
CA HIS A 134 -1.79 18.95 13.92
C HIS A 134 -0.96 19.84 13.00
N PRO A 135 -1.54 20.57 12.03
CA PRO A 135 -0.77 21.38 11.08
C PRO A 135 0.04 22.51 11.73
N TYR A 136 -0.35 22.92 12.94
CA TYR A 136 0.26 24.01 13.70
C TYR A 136 0.59 23.59 15.12
N ALA A 137 1.52 24.31 15.74
CA ALA A 137 1.73 24.19 17.18
C ALA A 137 0.49 24.71 17.93
N GLU A 138 -0.03 23.91 18.86
CA GLU A 138 -1.20 24.31 19.65
C GLU A 138 -1.18 23.67 21.05
N LYS A 139 -1.89 24.30 21.98
CA LYS A 139 -2.21 23.71 23.28
C LYS A 139 -3.61 23.11 23.19
N LEU A 140 -3.70 21.79 23.34
CA LEU A 140 -4.93 21.03 23.21
C LEU A 140 -5.84 21.21 24.45
N PRO A 141 -7.15 20.90 24.34
CA PRO A 141 -8.07 20.94 25.47
C PRO A 141 -7.65 20.05 26.66
N SER A 142 -6.90 18.98 26.41
CA SER A 142 -6.30 18.11 27.44
C SER A 142 -5.18 18.78 28.25
N GLY A 143 -4.72 19.97 27.82
CA GLY A 143 -3.59 20.68 28.40
C GLY A 143 -2.23 20.30 27.81
N LYS A 144 -2.17 19.27 26.96
CA LYS A 144 -0.97 18.85 26.21
C LYS A 144 -0.64 19.88 25.12
N THR A 145 0.64 19.97 24.75
CA THR A 145 1.12 20.82 23.66
C THR A 145 1.63 19.94 22.53
N VAL A 146 1.26 20.28 21.30
CA VAL A 146 1.72 19.60 20.07
C VAL A 146 2.56 20.53 19.21
N ARG A 147 3.43 19.95 18.40
CA ARG A 147 4.30 20.62 17.42
C ARG A 147 3.63 20.66 16.04
N PRO A 148 4.09 21.55 15.13
CA PRO A 148 3.60 21.54 13.75
C PRO A 148 3.83 20.19 13.09
N ASN A 149 2.83 19.72 12.38
CA ASN A 149 2.74 18.41 11.70
C ASN A 149 2.89 17.19 12.62
N GLN A 150 2.80 17.36 13.94
CA GLN A 150 2.90 16.24 14.87
C GLN A 150 1.78 15.23 14.61
N GLN A 151 2.17 13.97 14.47
CA GLN A 151 1.32 12.80 14.42
C GLN A 151 1.26 12.18 15.83
N SER A 152 0.06 11.94 16.34
CA SER A 152 -0.17 11.36 17.67
C SER A 152 -1.40 10.47 17.67
N GLN A 153 -1.52 9.53 18.61
CA GLN A 153 -2.64 8.58 18.61
C GLN A 153 -3.74 9.04 19.56
N SER A 154 -4.92 9.25 19.01
CA SER A 154 -6.11 9.76 19.69
C SER A 154 -7.25 8.76 19.61
N ILE A 155 -8.27 8.94 20.46
CA ILE A 155 -9.49 8.13 20.41
C ILE A 155 -10.76 8.99 20.34
N ALA A 156 -11.80 8.41 19.73
CA ALA A 156 -13.18 8.91 19.77
C ALA A 156 -14.11 7.76 20.12
N TYR A 157 -15.31 8.07 20.60
CA TYR A 157 -16.32 7.05 20.89
C TYR A 157 -17.68 7.40 20.27
N SER A 158 -18.45 6.36 19.97
CA SER A 158 -19.84 6.44 19.52
C SER A 158 -20.74 5.62 20.44
N LEU A 159 -21.93 6.17 20.71
CA LEU A 159 -23.00 5.52 21.49
C LEU A 159 -24.27 5.32 20.66
N ASP A 160 -24.13 5.30 19.33
CA ASP A 160 -25.21 5.08 18.37
C ASP A 160 -24.74 4.18 17.22
N GLU A 161 -23.96 3.15 17.58
CA GLU A 161 -23.43 2.14 16.66
C GLU A 161 -22.62 2.75 15.51
N GLY A 162 -21.79 3.76 15.81
CA GLY A 162 -20.84 4.35 14.87
C GLY A 162 -21.40 5.47 13.98
N MET A 163 -22.66 5.87 14.16
CA MET A 163 -23.29 6.90 13.33
C MET A 163 -22.81 8.32 13.66
N THR A 164 -22.56 8.62 14.94
CA THR A 164 -21.94 9.87 15.38
C THR A 164 -20.82 9.62 16.38
N TRP A 165 -19.80 10.46 16.33
CA TRP A 165 -18.58 10.30 17.13
C TRP A 165 -18.32 11.52 18.01
N THR A 166 -17.82 11.25 19.22
CA THR A 166 -17.31 12.26 20.15
C THR A 166 -15.83 12.01 20.37
N THR A 167 -14.99 12.97 20.00
CA THR A 167 -13.55 12.94 20.29
C THR A 167 -13.29 13.04 21.79
N TYR A 168 -12.27 12.35 22.29
CA TYR A 168 -11.94 12.35 23.72
C TYR A 168 -11.04 13.54 24.11
N ASP A 169 -11.52 14.76 23.83
CA ASP A 169 -10.75 16.02 23.91
C ASP A 169 -10.14 16.28 25.29
N ALA A 170 -10.76 15.78 26.36
CA ALA A 170 -10.26 15.94 27.73
C ALA A 170 -8.90 15.26 27.98
N VAL A 171 -8.53 14.25 27.17
CA VAL A 171 -7.29 13.46 27.35
C VAL A 171 -6.46 13.39 26.08
N ASN A 172 -7.09 13.41 24.90
CA ASN A 172 -6.39 13.21 23.63
C ASN A 172 -5.17 14.14 23.46
N PRO A 173 -4.10 13.66 22.80
CA PRO A 173 -3.90 12.28 22.32
C PRO A 173 -3.58 11.30 23.47
N VAL A 174 -4.05 10.05 23.37
CA VAL A 174 -3.78 8.99 24.36
C VAL A 174 -2.35 8.43 24.26
N ILE A 175 -1.72 8.54 23.09
CA ILE A 175 -0.27 8.34 22.91
C ILE A 175 0.27 9.58 22.18
N LEU A 176 0.90 10.49 22.94
CA LEU A 176 1.35 11.80 22.44
C LEU A 176 2.64 11.73 21.62
N GLU A 177 3.60 10.94 22.09
CA GLU A 177 4.94 10.89 21.52
C GLU A 177 5.29 9.45 21.10
N PRO A 178 6.12 9.28 20.06
CA PRO A 178 6.82 8.02 19.86
C PRO A 178 7.69 7.68 21.09
N PRO A 179 8.16 6.42 21.22
CA PRO A 179 9.07 6.04 22.30
C PRO A 179 10.29 6.96 22.36
N ALA A 180 10.86 7.19 23.56
CA ALA A 180 11.92 8.18 23.75
C ALA A 180 13.15 7.99 22.84
N ALA A 181 13.47 6.74 22.47
CA ALA A 181 14.55 6.43 21.54
C ALA A 181 14.29 6.90 20.09
N TYR A 182 13.04 7.27 19.78
CA TYR A 182 12.54 7.67 18.46
C TYR A 182 11.79 9.00 18.52
N ALA A 183 12.14 9.87 19.48
CA ALA A 183 11.43 11.13 19.75
C ALA A 183 11.41 12.09 18.54
N ASP A 184 12.38 11.96 17.63
CA ASP A 184 12.51 12.69 16.37
C ASP A 184 11.48 12.24 15.32
N GLN A 185 10.89 11.06 15.46
CA GLN A 185 9.93 10.47 14.51
C GLN A 185 8.49 10.97 14.70
N PHE A 186 8.28 12.10 15.38
CA PHE A 186 6.96 12.59 15.76
C PHE A 186 6.07 13.05 14.58
N ILE A 187 6.63 13.18 13.38
CA ILE A 187 5.89 13.47 12.14
C ILE A 187 5.63 12.22 11.28
N ASP A 188 6.16 11.06 11.68
CA ASP A 188 6.05 9.78 10.97
C ASP A 188 5.67 8.63 11.93
N PHE A 189 4.64 8.89 12.74
CA PHE A 189 4.16 8.01 13.82
C PHE A 189 2.63 7.86 13.72
N ARG A 190 2.15 6.81 13.03
CA ARG A 190 0.75 6.76 12.58
C ARG A 190 0.14 5.38 12.41
N ASP A 191 -1.15 5.40 12.05
CA ASP A 191 -1.99 4.29 11.58
C ASP A 191 -2.25 3.19 12.63
N PRO A 192 -2.87 3.54 13.77
CA PRO A 192 -3.16 2.58 14.83
C PRO A 192 -4.24 1.57 14.42
N PHE A 193 -3.87 0.29 14.39
CA PHE A 193 -4.79 -0.84 14.31
C PHE A 193 -4.98 -1.48 15.69
N VAL A 194 -6.08 -1.16 16.36
CA VAL A 194 -6.46 -1.68 17.68
C VAL A 194 -7.41 -2.86 17.56
N PHE A 195 -7.18 -3.88 18.39
CA PHE A 195 -8.05 -5.06 18.50
C PHE A 195 -8.02 -5.62 19.93
N TRP A 196 -9.01 -6.43 20.28
CA TRP A 196 -9.05 -7.17 21.53
C TRP A 196 -8.31 -8.50 21.37
N HIS A 197 -7.34 -8.77 22.25
CA HIS A 197 -6.63 -10.04 22.29
C HIS A 197 -7.22 -10.94 23.37
N GLU A 198 -7.92 -11.99 22.95
CA GLU A 198 -8.72 -12.83 23.84
C GLU A 198 -7.90 -13.61 24.86
N GLU A 199 -6.71 -14.06 24.49
CA GLU A 199 -5.85 -14.90 25.33
C GLU A 199 -5.25 -14.11 26.50
N THR A 200 -4.93 -12.81 26.30
CA THR A 200 -4.37 -11.95 27.35
C THR A 200 -5.39 -11.02 27.99
N LYS A 201 -6.62 -10.96 27.46
CA LYS A 201 -7.68 -10.05 27.90
C LYS A 201 -7.22 -8.59 27.95
N LYS A 202 -6.55 -8.17 26.88
CA LYS A 202 -6.06 -6.80 26.72
C LYS A 202 -6.40 -6.27 25.33
N TRP A 203 -6.54 -4.96 25.25
CA TRP A 203 -6.45 -4.26 23.98
C TRP A 203 -5.00 -4.25 23.52
N VAL A 204 -4.79 -4.51 22.25
CA VAL A 204 -3.51 -4.43 21.56
C VAL A 204 -3.67 -3.43 20.44
N VAL A 205 -2.73 -2.51 20.29
CA VAL A 205 -2.62 -1.66 19.11
C VAL A 205 -1.26 -1.89 18.47
N ILE A 206 -1.27 -2.04 17.14
CA ILE A 206 -0.07 -1.98 16.30
C ILE A 206 -0.13 -0.70 15.49
N LEU A 207 0.98 0.02 15.40
CA LEU A 207 1.10 1.26 14.63
C LEU A 207 2.50 1.37 14.02
N SER A 208 2.70 2.31 13.10
CA SER A 208 3.94 2.45 12.34
C SER A 208 4.79 3.63 12.80
N LEU A 209 6.09 3.38 13.01
CA LEU A 209 7.15 4.37 12.83
C LEU A 209 7.57 4.31 11.36
N ALA A 210 6.90 5.11 10.55
CA ALA A 210 6.81 4.90 9.12
C ALA A 210 8.18 5.02 8.43
N GLN A 211 8.94 6.04 8.78
CA GLN A 211 10.28 6.30 8.24
C GLN A 211 11.31 5.24 8.64
N LEU A 212 11.20 4.68 9.84
CA LEU A 212 12.12 3.64 10.32
C LEU A 212 11.74 2.23 9.89
N HIS A 213 10.64 2.07 9.14
CA HIS A 213 10.12 0.77 8.71
C HIS A 213 9.95 -0.19 9.90
N LYS A 214 9.38 0.33 11.00
CA LYS A 214 9.26 -0.38 12.27
C LYS A 214 7.84 -0.25 12.79
N LEU A 215 7.29 -1.35 13.27
CA LEU A 215 6.00 -1.38 13.94
C LEU A 215 6.17 -1.36 15.44
N LEU A 216 5.33 -0.61 16.12
CA LEU A 216 5.26 -0.56 17.56
C LEU A 216 3.98 -1.23 18.04
N ILE A 217 4.11 -2.11 19.03
CA ILE A 217 2.98 -2.80 19.66
C ILE A 217 2.81 -2.26 21.07
N TYR A 218 1.61 -1.76 21.38
CA TYR A 218 1.23 -1.34 22.72
C TYR A 218 0.07 -2.20 23.24
N THR A 219 -0.04 -2.30 24.56
CA THR A 219 -1.18 -2.95 25.22
C THR A 219 -1.88 -1.99 26.18
N SER A 220 -3.20 -2.14 26.32
CA SER A 220 -4.02 -1.33 27.23
C SER A 220 -5.10 -2.18 27.91
N PRO A 221 -5.41 -1.90 29.19
CA PRO A 221 -6.57 -2.48 29.84
C PRO A 221 -7.90 -1.79 29.44
N ASP A 222 -7.85 -0.57 28.91
CA ASP A 222 -9.03 0.31 28.86
C ASP A 222 -9.11 1.26 27.65
N LEU A 223 -8.29 1.03 26.63
CA LEU A 223 -8.14 1.86 25.40
C LEU A 223 -7.58 3.27 25.62
N LYS A 224 -7.31 3.68 26.86
CA LYS A 224 -6.86 5.04 27.21
C LYS A 224 -5.41 5.02 27.69
N ASP A 225 -5.08 4.10 28.58
CA ASP A 225 -3.74 3.96 29.15
C ASP A 225 -2.96 2.88 28.38
N TRP A 226 -1.92 3.29 27.66
CA TRP A 226 -1.14 2.43 26.78
C TRP A 226 0.28 2.21 27.29
N THR A 227 0.75 0.96 27.22
CA THR A 227 2.12 0.57 27.55
C THR A 227 2.78 -0.06 26.33
N LEU A 228 3.94 0.46 25.91
CA LEU A 228 4.75 -0.14 24.84
C LEU A 228 5.15 -1.56 25.27
N ALA A 229 4.87 -2.54 24.41
CA ALA A 229 5.10 -3.95 24.67
C ALA A 229 6.27 -4.49 23.84
N SER A 230 6.33 -4.18 22.55
CA SER A 230 7.41 -4.62 21.67
C SER A 230 7.52 -3.77 20.40
N GLU A 231 8.54 -4.09 19.62
CA GLU A 231 8.80 -3.53 18.30
C GLU A 231 8.95 -4.68 17.29
N PHE A 232 8.67 -4.42 16.01
CA PHE A 232 8.87 -5.40 14.93
C PHE A 232 9.38 -4.72 13.67
N GLY A 233 10.34 -5.35 12.98
CA GLY A 233 10.96 -4.84 11.76
C GLY A 233 12.24 -4.01 11.99
N PRO A 234 12.91 -3.58 10.90
CA PRO A 234 12.52 -3.79 9.50
C PRO A 234 12.75 -5.23 9.01
N VAL A 235 11.90 -5.71 8.10
CA VAL A 235 12.04 -6.98 7.39
C VAL A 235 11.43 -6.86 6.00
N ASN A 236 11.88 -7.66 5.04
CA ASN A 236 11.29 -7.66 3.69
C ASN A 236 11.29 -6.24 3.08
N ALA A 237 10.26 -5.85 2.33
CA ALA A 237 10.27 -4.60 1.56
C ALA A 237 10.30 -3.37 2.49
N ALA A 238 11.27 -2.48 2.26
CA ALA A 238 11.47 -1.24 3.03
C ALA A 238 11.91 -0.10 2.08
N GLY A 239 11.37 -0.09 0.86
CA GLY A 239 11.69 0.91 -0.17
C GLY A 239 10.93 2.24 -0.03
N GLY A 240 10.15 2.39 1.03
CA GLY A 240 9.33 3.56 1.34
C GLY A 240 8.62 3.40 2.67
N LEU A 241 7.96 4.47 3.11
CA LEU A 241 7.38 4.58 4.44
C LEU A 241 6.43 3.41 4.72
N TRP A 242 6.59 2.73 5.87
CA TRP A 242 5.63 1.71 6.30
C TRP A 242 4.37 2.36 6.84
N GLU A 243 3.21 1.92 6.37
CA GLU A 243 1.90 2.50 6.70
C GLU A 243 0.86 1.40 6.90
N CYS A 244 -0.27 1.76 7.50
CA CYS A 244 -1.45 0.90 7.64
C CYS A 244 -1.15 -0.52 8.18
N PRO A 245 -0.39 -0.68 9.28
CA PRO A 245 -0.14 -1.99 9.83
C PRO A 245 -1.43 -2.60 10.38
N SER A 246 -1.56 -3.92 10.27
CA SER A 246 -2.58 -4.67 11.00
C SER A 246 -2.06 -6.04 11.42
N LEU A 247 -2.59 -6.55 12.52
CA LEU A 247 -2.16 -7.80 13.14
C LEU A 247 -3.40 -8.66 13.43
N PHE A 248 -3.47 -9.86 12.85
CA PHE A 248 -4.64 -10.73 12.99
C PHE A 248 -4.30 -12.22 12.85
N PRO A 249 -5.06 -13.11 13.50
CA PRO A 249 -4.88 -14.55 13.37
C PRO A 249 -5.58 -15.11 12.12
N LEU A 250 -5.03 -16.20 11.58
CA LEU A 250 -5.66 -17.07 10.57
C LEU A 250 -5.34 -18.55 10.87
N PRO A 251 -6.31 -19.47 10.75
CA PRO A 251 -6.04 -20.91 10.84
C PRO A 251 -5.32 -21.40 9.59
N LEU A 252 -4.17 -22.05 9.75
CA LEU A 252 -3.45 -22.67 8.64
C LEU A 252 -4.20 -23.92 8.15
N ASP A 253 -4.48 -23.97 6.86
CA ASP A 253 -5.23 -25.05 6.21
C ASP A 253 -6.61 -25.29 6.84
N GLY A 254 -7.23 -24.22 7.38
CA GLY A 254 -8.53 -24.28 8.05
C GLY A 254 -8.52 -25.00 9.41
N LYS A 255 -7.34 -25.34 9.96
CA LYS A 255 -7.21 -26.03 11.24
C LYS A 255 -7.02 -25.01 12.37
N SER A 256 -8.05 -24.79 13.17
CA SER A 256 -8.00 -23.84 14.31
C SER A 256 -6.92 -24.19 15.35
N SER A 257 -6.57 -25.47 15.51
CA SER A 257 -5.47 -25.92 16.37
C SER A 257 -4.09 -25.48 15.88
N ASN A 258 -3.99 -24.98 14.65
CA ASN A 258 -2.77 -24.48 14.03
C ASN A 258 -3.01 -23.06 13.51
N THR A 259 -3.14 -22.12 14.43
CA THR A 259 -3.35 -20.71 14.11
C THR A 259 -2.00 -20.00 13.98
N LYS A 260 -1.84 -19.23 12.91
CA LYS A 260 -0.72 -18.31 12.69
C LYS A 260 -1.22 -16.88 12.79
N TRP A 261 -0.32 -15.97 13.15
CA TRP A 261 -0.57 -14.55 13.15
C TRP A 261 0.04 -13.91 11.91
N ILE A 262 -0.68 -12.95 11.36
CA ILE A 262 -0.30 -12.21 10.16
C ILE A 262 -0.09 -10.76 10.55
N THR A 263 1.08 -10.22 10.26
CA THR A 263 1.32 -8.78 10.23
C THR A 263 1.23 -8.31 8.77
N GLN A 264 0.23 -7.51 8.44
CA GLN A 264 0.06 -6.89 7.12
C GLN A 264 0.57 -5.45 7.19
N ILE A 265 1.28 -5.00 6.15
CA ILE A 265 2.02 -3.74 6.13
C ILE A 265 1.89 -3.10 4.75
N GLY A 266 1.38 -1.87 4.66
CA GLY A 266 1.52 -1.04 3.45
C GLY A 266 2.90 -0.39 3.40
N LEU A 267 3.44 -0.15 2.21
CA LEU A 267 4.52 0.82 2.03
C LEU A 267 4.36 1.73 0.83
N ASN A 268 4.88 2.96 0.93
CA ASN A 268 4.89 3.94 -0.15
C ASN A 268 6.18 4.80 -0.19
N PRO A 269 6.90 4.86 -1.33
CA PRO A 269 6.81 3.96 -2.48
C PRO A 269 7.41 2.57 -2.13
N GLY A 270 7.78 1.79 -3.15
CA GLY A 270 8.43 0.49 -2.97
C GLY A 270 7.48 -0.71 -2.99
N GLY A 271 6.35 -0.59 -3.69
CA GLY A 271 5.40 -1.68 -3.93
C GLY A 271 5.97 -2.91 -4.68
N PRO A 272 5.12 -3.83 -5.13
CA PRO A 272 5.55 -5.10 -5.71
C PRO A 272 6.44 -4.92 -6.95
N PRO A 273 7.29 -5.91 -7.30
CA PRO A 273 8.16 -5.83 -8.47
C PRO A 273 7.41 -5.46 -9.76
N GLY A 274 7.91 -4.44 -10.46
CA GLY A 274 7.28 -3.90 -11.68
C GLY A 274 6.27 -2.78 -11.42
N VAL A 275 5.98 -2.45 -10.17
CA VAL A 275 5.15 -1.31 -9.77
C VAL A 275 6.02 -0.15 -9.30
N VAL A 276 5.68 1.06 -9.76
CA VAL A 276 6.18 2.31 -9.17
C VAL A 276 5.10 2.84 -8.22
N GLY A 277 5.50 3.22 -7.01
CA GLY A 277 4.60 3.73 -5.98
C GLY A 277 4.25 2.71 -4.90
N SER A 278 3.03 2.77 -4.41
CA SER A 278 2.59 2.09 -3.19
C SER A 278 2.22 0.61 -3.37
N GLY A 279 2.28 -0.17 -2.30
CA GLY A 279 1.85 -1.59 -2.30
C GLY A 279 1.66 -2.17 -0.89
N THR A 280 1.14 -3.39 -0.80
CA THR A 280 0.86 -4.06 0.48
C THR A 280 1.59 -5.39 0.59
N GLN A 281 2.40 -5.56 1.64
CA GLN A 281 3.08 -6.81 1.99
C GLN A 281 2.51 -7.46 3.26
N TYR A 282 2.94 -8.68 3.56
CA TYR A 282 2.62 -9.37 4.81
C TYR A 282 3.78 -10.23 5.33
N VAL A 283 3.69 -10.56 6.63
CA VAL A 283 4.58 -11.49 7.33
C VAL A 283 3.74 -12.47 8.14
N VAL A 284 4.02 -13.77 8.00
CA VAL A 284 3.44 -14.87 8.79
C VAL A 284 4.31 -15.13 10.01
N GLY A 285 3.69 -15.40 11.16
CA GLY A 285 4.39 -15.67 12.41
C GLY A 285 3.47 -16.12 13.54
N SER A 286 3.88 -15.81 14.77
CA SER A 286 3.12 -16.02 16.00
C SER A 286 3.06 -14.74 16.83
N PHE A 287 2.03 -14.61 17.65
CA PHE A 287 1.85 -13.48 18.58
C PHE A 287 1.41 -14.01 19.94
N ASP A 288 2.06 -13.55 21.01
CA ASP A 288 1.78 -13.97 22.39
C ASP A 288 0.94 -12.94 23.19
N GLY A 289 0.43 -11.91 22.50
CA GLY A 289 -0.24 -10.76 23.11
C GLY A 289 0.68 -9.57 23.40
N LYS A 290 1.99 -9.71 23.16
CA LYS A 290 2.98 -8.63 23.29
C LYS A 290 3.95 -8.58 22.13
N ILE A 291 4.55 -9.71 21.74
CA ILE A 291 5.61 -9.81 20.75
C ILE A 291 5.11 -10.59 19.54
N PHE A 292 5.27 -10.01 18.35
CA PHE A 292 5.12 -10.73 17.09
C PHE A 292 6.47 -11.32 16.68
N THR A 293 6.52 -12.65 16.50
CA THR A 293 7.71 -13.38 16.04
C THR A 293 7.44 -13.91 14.64
N ALA A 294 8.20 -13.43 13.66
CA ALA A 294 8.06 -13.87 12.28
C ALA A 294 8.56 -15.31 12.11
N ASP A 295 7.84 -16.09 11.30
CA ASP A 295 8.34 -17.39 10.83
C ASP A 295 9.54 -17.15 9.91
N ALA A 296 10.60 -17.97 10.06
CA ALA A 296 11.83 -17.82 9.29
C ALA A 296 11.61 -17.86 7.76
N GLU A 297 10.61 -18.62 7.29
CA GLU A 297 10.28 -18.71 5.87
C GLU A 297 9.54 -17.48 5.31
N SER A 298 9.04 -16.62 6.19
CA SER A 298 8.29 -15.41 5.86
C SER A 298 9.15 -14.15 5.81
N VAL A 299 10.43 -14.25 6.19
CA VAL A 299 11.42 -13.15 6.15
C VAL A 299 12.53 -13.53 5.18
N TYR A 300 12.94 -12.57 4.35
CA TYR A 300 13.96 -12.78 3.33
C TYR A 300 15.20 -11.93 3.59
N PRO A 301 16.41 -12.48 3.38
CA PRO A 301 17.62 -11.69 3.48
C PRO A 301 17.62 -10.57 2.44
N PRO A 302 18.36 -9.47 2.70
CA PRO A 302 18.59 -8.44 1.70
C PRO A 302 19.13 -9.01 0.38
N PRO A 303 18.77 -8.42 -0.78
CA PRO A 303 19.33 -8.86 -2.06
C PRO A 303 20.86 -8.70 -2.03
N GLY A 304 21.58 -9.63 -2.66
CA GLY A 304 22.99 -9.44 -2.96
C GLY A 304 23.18 -8.66 -4.27
N ALA A 305 24.37 -8.10 -4.47
CA ALA A 305 24.75 -7.49 -5.74
C ALA A 305 24.47 -8.43 -6.93
N PRO A 306 24.12 -7.90 -8.12
CA PRO A 306 23.91 -8.73 -9.31
C PRO A 306 25.08 -9.67 -9.60
N SER A 307 24.77 -10.85 -10.15
CA SER A 307 25.82 -11.80 -10.54
C SER A 307 26.71 -11.19 -11.63
N GLY A 308 28.03 -11.30 -11.48
CA GLY A 308 29.00 -10.70 -12.41
C GLY A 308 29.24 -9.21 -12.17
N SER A 309 28.71 -8.64 -11.09
CA SER A 309 29.05 -7.29 -10.63
C SER A 309 30.55 -7.14 -10.40
N ILE A 310 31.08 -5.98 -10.79
CA ILE A 310 32.43 -5.52 -10.45
C ILE A 310 32.30 -4.66 -9.20
N THR A 311 32.98 -5.04 -8.11
CA THR A 311 33.08 -4.18 -6.92
C THR A 311 33.95 -2.98 -7.23
N PHE A 312 33.39 -1.77 -7.11
CA PHE A 312 34.12 -0.52 -7.22
C PHE A 312 34.66 -0.09 -5.85
N ALA A 313 33.83 -0.18 -4.80
CA ALA A 313 34.24 0.11 -3.43
C ALA A 313 33.42 -0.74 -2.44
N ASP A 314 34.12 -1.45 -1.55
CA ASP A 314 33.57 -2.19 -0.41
C ASP A 314 34.02 -1.61 0.94
N PHE A 315 34.84 -0.55 0.90
CA PHE A 315 35.33 0.19 2.07
C PHE A 315 36.07 -0.65 3.14
N GLU A 316 36.60 -1.81 2.75
CA GLU A 316 37.42 -2.65 3.62
C GLU A 316 38.85 -2.11 3.71
N GLY A 317 39.08 -1.14 4.62
CA GLY A 317 40.37 -0.50 4.83
C GLY A 317 40.46 0.31 6.12
N THR A 318 41.60 1.00 6.28
CA THR A 318 41.91 1.80 7.49
C THR A 318 41.72 3.31 7.32
N SER A 319 41.78 3.83 6.10
CA SER A 319 41.54 5.25 5.79
C SER A 319 40.93 5.44 4.41
N PHE A 320 40.18 6.53 4.20
CA PHE A 320 39.61 6.84 2.88
C PHE A 320 40.69 7.12 1.82
N ALA A 321 41.80 7.75 2.22
CA ALA A 321 42.93 8.04 1.33
C ALA A 321 43.59 6.77 0.77
N GLU A 322 43.80 5.74 1.61
CA GLU A 322 44.35 4.44 1.17
C GLU A 322 43.39 3.72 0.21
N LEU A 323 42.09 3.86 0.45
CA LEU A 323 41.03 3.35 -0.45
C LEU A 323 40.89 4.18 -1.74
N GLY A 324 41.70 5.22 -1.91
CA GLY A 324 41.72 6.04 -3.12
C GLY A 324 40.64 7.12 -3.18
N TRP A 325 40.05 7.49 -2.05
CA TRP A 325 39.10 8.59 -1.94
C TRP A 325 39.82 9.86 -1.45
N THR A 326 39.48 10.99 -2.05
CA THR A 326 39.96 12.31 -1.61
C THR A 326 38.93 12.92 -0.70
N ALA A 327 39.30 13.20 0.54
CA ALA A 327 38.41 13.76 1.54
C ALA A 327 38.57 15.28 1.67
N THR A 328 37.48 15.97 2.00
CA THR A 328 37.45 17.39 2.38
C THR A 328 36.74 17.58 3.72
N GLY A 329 36.89 18.76 4.33
CA GLY A 329 36.21 19.10 5.58
C GLY A 329 36.65 18.22 6.76
N ASP A 330 35.69 17.83 7.59
CA ASP A 330 35.87 16.96 8.75
C ASP A 330 36.20 15.50 8.38
N LEU A 331 36.04 15.12 7.10
CA LEU A 331 36.35 13.76 6.63
C LEU A 331 37.84 13.57 6.32
N VAL A 332 38.64 14.64 6.37
CA VAL A 332 40.11 14.55 6.21
C VAL A 332 40.67 13.69 7.34
N ASP A 333 41.55 12.75 6.98
CA ASP A 333 42.15 11.74 7.88
C ASP A 333 41.16 10.75 8.53
N ALA A 334 39.87 10.81 8.16
CA ALA A 334 38.89 9.80 8.57
C ALA A 334 39.05 8.50 7.78
N GLY A 335 38.41 7.44 8.30
CA GLY A 335 38.38 6.14 7.67
C GLY A 335 37.04 5.44 7.87
N PRO A 336 36.83 4.31 7.16
CA PRO A 336 35.64 3.49 7.33
C PRO A 336 35.47 3.01 8.78
N VAL A 337 34.22 2.88 9.23
CA VAL A 337 33.87 2.42 10.57
C VAL A 337 33.46 0.95 10.51
N ARG A 338 34.01 0.11 11.38
CA ARG A 338 33.59 -1.29 11.49
C ARG A 338 32.22 -1.39 12.13
N THR A 339 31.31 -2.11 11.48
CA THR A 339 30.02 -2.49 12.07
C THR A 339 29.99 -3.97 12.43
N VAL A 340 29.22 -4.28 13.47
CA VAL A 340 28.95 -5.66 13.90
C VAL A 340 27.47 -5.91 13.64
N ALA A 341 27.10 -6.04 12.37
CA ALA A 341 25.74 -6.40 11.97
C ALA A 341 25.81 -7.73 11.21
N ASP A 342 25.28 -8.79 11.84
CA ASP A 342 24.98 -10.11 11.31
C ASP A 342 26.03 -10.73 10.34
N ASP A 343 26.93 -11.50 10.94
CA ASP A 343 27.80 -12.52 10.32
C ASP A 343 28.85 -12.07 9.28
N LEU A 344 29.05 -10.77 9.07
CA LEU A 344 30.19 -10.22 8.34
C LEU A 344 30.80 -9.04 9.12
N SER A 345 32.09 -9.10 9.42
CA SER A 345 32.83 -7.92 9.89
C SER A 345 33.08 -7.01 8.69
N SER A 346 32.15 -6.11 8.38
CA SER A 346 32.31 -5.15 7.28
C SER A 346 32.53 -3.73 7.80
N SER A 347 33.43 -3.03 7.11
CA SER A 347 33.67 -1.59 7.29
C SER A 347 32.78 -0.79 6.35
N ILE A 348 32.21 0.32 6.81
CA ILE A 348 31.31 1.18 6.03
C ILE A 348 31.82 2.62 6.02
N VAL A 349 31.41 3.41 5.03
CA VAL A 349 31.46 4.87 5.15
C VAL A 349 30.36 5.29 6.10
N ASP A 350 30.70 6.03 7.15
CA ASP A 350 29.75 6.70 8.04
C ASP A 350 30.30 8.10 8.35
N THR A 351 29.68 9.13 7.79
CA THR A 351 30.14 10.51 7.96
C THR A 351 29.75 11.12 9.31
N PHE A 352 28.96 10.40 10.14
CA PHE A 352 28.54 10.87 11.46
C PHE A 352 29.73 11.20 12.36
N LEU A 353 30.79 10.38 12.36
CA LEU A 353 32.04 10.61 13.12
C LEU A 353 31.82 11.13 14.57
N GLY A 354 30.75 10.66 15.23
CA GLY A 354 30.37 11.01 16.60
C GLY A 354 29.43 12.22 16.76
N SER A 355 29.02 12.91 15.69
CA SER A 355 28.08 14.04 15.70
C SER A 355 27.53 14.36 14.31
N ASP A 356 26.23 14.65 14.18
CA ASP A 356 25.62 15.14 12.91
C ASP A 356 26.13 16.54 12.49
N THR A 357 27.07 17.14 13.22
CA THR A 357 27.65 18.45 12.89
C THR A 357 28.87 18.35 11.97
N LYS A 358 29.14 17.17 11.40
CA LYS A 358 30.33 16.88 10.63
C LYS A 358 30.04 17.13 9.16
N GLU A 359 30.93 17.83 8.48
CA GLU A 359 30.73 18.17 7.07
C GLU A 359 31.94 17.78 6.23
N GLY A 360 31.71 17.33 5.00
CA GLY A 360 32.77 17.04 4.05
C GLY A 360 32.29 16.30 2.81
N THR A 361 33.25 15.94 1.97
CA THR A 361 32.99 15.16 0.76
C THR A 361 34.11 14.15 0.56
N LEU A 362 33.73 12.92 0.23
CA LEU A 362 34.65 11.91 -0.29
C LEU A 362 34.47 11.82 -1.81
N THR A 363 35.52 12.12 -2.56
CA THR A 363 35.53 12.00 -4.02
C THR A 363 36.37 10.80 -4.46
N SER A 364 35.80 9.91 -5.28
CA SER A 364 36.49 8.73 -5.79
C SER A 364 37.59 9.08 -6.79
N LYS A 365 38.46 8.13 -7.13
CA LYS A 365 39.26 8.22 -8.37
C LYS A 365 38.33 8.28 -9.59
N PRO A 366 38.74 8.98 -10.67
CA PRO A 366 38.03 8.92 -11.93
C PRO A 366 37.97 7.49 -12.49
N PHE A 367 36.84 7.13 -13.08
CA PHE A 367 36.63 5.85 -13.74
C PHE A 367 35.83 6.03 -15.03
N THR A 368 35.94 5.07 -15.94
CA THR A 368 35.11 5.01 -17.14
C THR A 368 33.87 4.15 -16.86
N ILE A 369 32.68 4.65 -17.20
CA ILE A 369 31.43 3.90 -17.04
C ILE A 369 31.42 2.76 -18.05
N SER A 370 31.69 1.55 -17.58
CA SER A 370 31.83 0.33 -18.42
C SER A 370 30.63 -0.60 -18.37
N LYS A 371 29.68 -0.33 -17.47
CA LYS A 371 28.51 -1.15 -17.18
C LYS A 371 27.26 -0.27 -17.22
N SER A 372 26.12 -0.89 -17.48
CA SER A 372 24.84 -0.18 -17.61
C SER A 372 24.28 0.33 -16.27
N HIS A 373 24.70 -0.25 -15.15
CA HIS A 373 24.17 0.07 -13.84
C HIS A 373 25.28 0.29 -12.81
N ILE A 374 25.03 1.22 -11.89
CA ILE A 374 25.80 1.40 -10.65
C ILE A 374 24.85 1.14 -9.50
N ASN A 375 25.15 0.16 -8.64
CA ASN A 375 24.34 -0.19 -7.46
C ASN A 375 25.17 -0.01 -6.20
N PHE A 376 24.53 0.40 -5.11
CA PHE A 376 25.21 0.72 -3.86
C PHE A 376 24.24 0.54 -2.69
N LEU A 377 24.81 0.27 -1.52
CA LEU A 377 24.10 0.38 -0.26
C LEU A 377 24.21 1.82 0.24
N ILE A 378 23.09 2.40 0.65
CA ILE A 378 23.04 3.76 1.21
C ILE A 378 22.05 3.85 2.37
N ALA A 379 22.41 4.66 3.36
CA ALA A 379 21.66 5.01 4.56
C ALA A 379 22.06 6.43 5.01
N GLY A 380 21.56 6.88 6.14
CA GLY A 380 21.75 8.24 6.65
C GLY A 380 20.65 9.20 6.19
N GLY A 381 20.98 10.49 6.12
CA GLY A 381 20.08 11.61 5.83
C GLY A 381 19.42 11.56 4.46
N ASN A 382 18.37 12.36 4.32
CA ASN A 382 17.49 12.40 3.15
C ASN A 382 17.36 13.80 2.50
N ALA A 383 18.33 14.69 2.71
CA ALA A 383 18.36 15.99 2.04
C ALA A 383 19.16 15.92 0.73
N LEU A 384 18.45 15.71 -0.38
CA LEU A 384 19.04 15.60 -1.72
C LEU A 384 19.93 16.81 -2.04
N GLY A 385 21.20 16.53 -2.37
CA GLY A 385 22.20 17.55 -2.72
C GLY A 385 22.91 18.18 -1.52
N GLN A 386 22.51 17.87 -0.29
CA GLN A 386 23.26 18.20 0.93
C GLN A 386 23.98 16.96 1.47
N GLU A 387 23.29 15.83 1.50
CA GLU A 387 23.84 14.54 1.89
C GLU A 387 23.53 13.46 0.83
N GLY A 388 24.33 12.40 0.77
CA GLY A 388 24.11 11.26 -0.11
C GLY A 388 25.27 10.91 -1.04
N LEU A 389 24.97 10.15 -2.08
CA LEU A 389 25.89 9.71 -3.14
C LEU A 389 25.54 10.40 -4.47
N ASN A 390 26.54 10.97 -5.12
CA ASN A 390 26.42 11.63 -6.41
C ASN A 390 27.26 10.92 -7.49
N LEU A 391 26.74 10.83 -8.71
CA LEU A 391 27.53 10.53 -9.91
C LEU A 391 27.80 11.81 -10.67
N VAL A 392 29.07 12.11 -10.90
CA VAL A 392 29.51 13.31 -11.62
C VAL A 392 30.15 12.90 -12.94
N VAL A 393 29.60 13.39 -14.05
CA VAL A 393 30.10 13.19 -15.41
C VAL A 393 30.38 14.55 -16.03
N SER A 394 31.56 14.76 -16.59
CA SER A 394 31.96 16.05 -17.18
C SER A 394 31.75 17.26 -16.25
N ASN A 395 32.12 17.12 -14.96
CA ASN A 395 31.95 18.12 -13.89
C ASN A 395 30.49 18.51 -13.61
N LYS A 396 29.52 17.67 -13.97
CA LYS A 396 28.11 17.86 -13.65
C LYS A 396 27.58 16.64 -12.92
N THR A 397 26.88 16.86 -11.83
CA THR A 397 26.12 15.81 -11.15
C THR A 397 24.98 15.36 -12.05
N VAL A 398 25.01 14.10 -12.48
CA VAL A 398 24.04 13.49 -13.40
C VAL A 398 23.12 12.47 -12.73
N ARG A 399 23.51 11.97 -11.56
CA ARG A 399 22.68 11.16 -10.65
C ARG A 399 22.96 11.51 -9.20
N GLN A 400 21.94 11.37 -8.37
CA GLN A 400 22.02 11.57 -6.92
C GLN A 400 21.14 10.53 -6.23
N ALA A 401 21.53 10.16 -5.02
CA ALA A 401 20.79 9.26 -4.14
C ALA A 401 21.07 9.66 -2.70
N THR A 402 20.05 9.59 -1.87
CA THR A 402 20.13 9.86 -0.43
C THR A 402 19.87 8.59 0.36
N GLY A 403 20.13 8.65 1.67
CA GLY A 403 19.53 7.72 2.61
C GLY A 403 18.03 8.02 2.79
N ALA A 404 17.48 7.55 3.91
CA ALA A 404 16.05 7.72 4.23
C ALA A 404 15.84 8.14 5.70
N ASN A 405 16.79 8.88 6.27
CA ASN A 405 16.95 9.15 7.71
C ASN A 405 16.91 7.86 8.53
N THR A 406 17.76 6.91 8.12
CA THR A 406 17.83 5.58 8.73
C THR A 406 19.27 5.12 8.83
N GLY A 407 19.63 4.41 9.89
CA GLY A 407 20.93 3.73 10.00
C GLY A 407 20.98 2.40 9.23
N VAL A 408 19.86 1.99 8.61
CA VAL A 408 19.74 0.71 7.90
C VAL A 408 20.10 0.90 6.44
N LEU A 409 21.23 0.33 6.03
CA LEU A 409 21.67 0.31 4.64
C LEU A 409 20.65 -0.40 3.74
N ILE A 410 20.18 0.30 2.72
CA ILE A 410 19.30 -0.25 1.69
C ILE A 410 20.00 -0.19 0.33
N TRP A 411 19.72 -1.19 -0.51
CA TRP A 411 20.21 -1.18 -1.87
C TRP A 411 19.46 -0.14 -2.72
N GLN A 412 20.23 0.67 -3.43
CA GLN A 412 19.76 1.51 -4.53
C GLN A 412 20.63 1.28 -5.77
N GLY A 413 20.20 1.81 -6.91
CA GLY A 413 20.99 1.79 -8.12
C GLY A 413 20.51 2.74 -9.19
N TRP A 414 21.42 3.12 -10.08
CA TRP A 414 21.15 3.98 -11.23
C TRP A 414 21.35 3.21 -12.53
N ASP A 415 20.41 3.37 -13.47
CA ASP A 415 20.70 3.14 -14.89
C ASP A 415 21.55 4.30 -15.40
N VAL A 416 22.75 3.96 -15.88
CA VAL A 416 23.76 4.87 -16.42
C VAL A 416 24.15 4.46 -17.84
N SER A 417 23.33 3.65 -18.50
CA SER A 417 23.57 3.17 -19.87
C SER A 417 23.82 4.31 -20.86
N GLU A 418 23.14 5.43 -20.68
CA GLU A 418 23.31 6.66 -21.48
C GLU A 418 24.70 7.30 -21.37
N PHE A 419 25.46 7.03 -20.31
CA PHE A 419 26.80 7.58 -20.07
C PHE A 419 27.92 6.54 -20.29
N GLN A 420 27.62 5.38 -20.88
CA GLN A 420 28.64 4.35 -21.12
C GLN A 420 29.79 4.88 -21.98
N GLY A 421 31.01 4.63 -21.51
CA GLY A 421 32.25 5.11 -22.13
C GLY A 421 32.69 6.51 -21.68
N GLU A 422 31.85 7.24 -20.94
CA GLU A 422 32.24 8.53 -20.36
C GLU A 422 33.06 8.36 -19.07
N ASN A 423 33.87 9.37 -18.75
CA ASN A 423 34.60 9.45 -17.50
C ASN A 423 33.75 10.09 -16.41
N ALA A 424 33.76 9.48 -15.24
CA ALA A 424 32.97 9.88 -14.10
C ALA A 424 33.76 9.83 -12.78
N VAL A 425 33.23 10.50 -11.75
CA VAL A 425 33.61 10.30 -10.34
C VAL A 425 32.34 10.09 -9.51
N LEU A 426 32.50 9.41 -8.38
CA LEU A 426 31.48 9.33 -7.34
C LEU A 426 31.85 10.27 -6.20
N GLU A 427 30.85 10.96 -5.65
CA GLU A 427 31.02 11.81 -4.47
C GLU A 427 30.05 11.38 -3.38
N ILE A 428 30.57 11.08 -2.18
CA ILE A 428 29.76 10.91 -0.98
C ILE A 428 29.80 12.24 -0.25
N VAL A 429 28.65 12.89 -0.10
CA VAL A 429 28.54 14.26 0.42
C VAL A 429 27.83 14.26 1.77
N ASP A 430 28.27 15.17 2.64
CA ASP A 430 27.61 15.52 3.89
C ASP A 430 27.88 17.00 4.17
N LEU A 431 26.88 17.85 3.91
CA LEU A 431 27.04 19.31 3.85
C LEU A 431 26.05 20.05 4.78
N SER A 432 25.44 19.32 5.72
CA SER A 432 24.43 19.84 6.63
C SER A 432 24.82 19.54 8.07
N THR A 433 24.12 20.16 9.02
CA THR A 433 24.36 19.97 10.48
C THR A 433 23.08 19.69 11.26
N GLY A 434 21.99 19.34 10.56
CA GLY A 434 20.70 18.98 11.15
C GLY A 434 20.68 17.57 11.75
N GLY A 435 19.62 17.19 12.46
CA GLY A 435 19.46 15.80 12.91
C GLY A 435 19.35 14.85 11.71
N TRP A 436 20.07 13.72 11.75
CA TRP A 436 20.30 12.81 10.61
C TRP A 436 21.18 13.36 9.49
N SER A 437 21.91 14.45 9.72
CA SER A 437 22.90 14.94 8.75
C SER A 437 24.18 14.11 8.77
N HIS A 438 24.09 12.91 8.22
CA HIS A 438 25.22 12.07 7.87
C HIS A 438 24.85 11.12 6.74
N THR A 439 25.82 10.67 5.95
CA THR A 439 25.64 9.69 4.90
C THR A 439 26.37 8.41 5.27
N ILE A 440 25.67 7.28 5.10
CA ILE A 440 26.23 5.95 5.27
C ILE A 440 26.24 5.25 3.91
N VAL A 441 27.39 4.75 3.46
CA VAL A 441 27.52 4.05 2.16
C VAL A 441 28.34 2.78 2.29
N ASP A 442 27.93 1.74 1.57
CA ASP A 442 28.69 0.50 1.40
C ASP A 442 28.48 -0.12 -0.01
N LYS A 443 29.33 -1.07 -0.39
CA LYS A 443 29.22 -1.97 -1.57
C LYS A 443 28.75 -1.29 -2.85
N ILE A 444 29.56 -0.38 -3.36
CA ILE A 444 29.39 0.20 -4.69
C ILE A 444 29.83 -0.83 -5.74
N THR A 445 28.92 -1.20 -6.63
CA THR A 445 29.13 -2.23 -7.65
C THR A 445 28.63 -1.80 -9.03
N PHE A 446 29.33 -2.22 -10.08
CA PHE A 446 28.98 -1.96 -11.47
C PHE A 446 28.49 -3.24 -12.15
N SER A 447 27.35 -3.20 -12.84
CA SER A 447 26.70 -4.40 -13.40
C SER A 447 25.92 -4.15 -14.70
N ASP A 448 25.61 -5.24 -15.41
CA ASP A 448 24.79 -5.22 -16.64
C ASP A 448 23.28 -5.24 -16.37
N GLY A 449 22.88 -5.09 -15.11
CA GLY A 449 21.47 -5.04 -14.71
C GLY A 449 21.31 -4.48 -13.30
N PRO A 450 20.11 -4.02 -12.95
CA PRO A 450 19.86 -3.39 -11.65
C PRO A 450 19.94 -4.40 -10.51
N ILE A 451 20.14 -3.90 -9.29
CA ILE A 451 19.89 -4.68 -8.08
C ILE A 451 18.45 -5.22 -8.09
N LYS A 452 18.29 -6.47 -7.64
CA LYS A 452 16.95 -7.05 -7.51
C LYS A 452 16.21 -6.34 -6.37
N SER A 453 14.93 -6.07 -6.58
CA SER A 453 14.06 -5.58 -5.50
C SER A 453 14.12 -6.52 -4.31
N GLN A 454 14.10 -5.94 -3.12
CA GLN A 454 13.96 -6.66 -1.87
C GLN A 454 12.77 -7.61 -1.94
N LYS A 455 13.01 -8.89 -1.63
CA LYS A 455 11.94 -9.89 -1.65
C LYS A 455 10.99 -9.65 -0.47
N ALA A 456 9.69 -9.80 -0.72
CA ALA A 456 8.63 -9.72 0.26
C ALA A 456 7.48 -10.68 -0.09
N ASN A 457 6.58 -10.93 0.86
CA ASN A 457 5.30 -11.59 0.58
C ASN A 457 4.30 -10.50 0.25
N TRP A 458 3.87 -10.41 -1.01
CA TRP A 458 2.93 -9.39 -1.46
C TRP A 458 1.50 -9.85 -1.27
N MET A 459 0.66 -8.99 -0.70
CA MET A 459 -0.79 -9.21 -0.67
C MET A 459 -1.39 -9.07 -2.06
N ASP A 460 -0.85 -8.19 -2.88
CA ASP A 460 -1.29 -8.01 -4.26
C ASP A 460 -0.06 -7.59 -5.09
N TYR A 461 0.04 -8.11 -6.31
CA TYR A 461 1.15 -7.82 -7.22
C TYR A 461 0.82 -6.68 -8.21
N GLY A 462 -0.41 -6.17 -8.17
CA GLY A 462 -0.84 -5.04 -8.98
C GLY A 462 -0.49 -3.70 -8.35
N PRO A 463 -0.56 -2.62 -9.13
CA PRO A 463 -0.24 -1.27 -8.66
C PRO A 463 -1.30 -0.65 -7.75
N ASP A 464 -2.54 -1.14 -7.78
CA ASP A 464 -3.71 -0.44 -7.20
C ASP A 464 -4.33 -1.22 -6.03
N PHE A 465 -3.52 -1.65 -5.06
CA PHE A 465 -3.99 -2.27 -3.81
C PHE A 465 -3.13 -1.82 -2.63
N TYR A 466 -3.56 -0.75 -1.98
CA TYR A 466 -2.83 -0.10 -0.90
C TYR A 466 -3.67 0.10 0.36
N ALA A 467 -3.02 0.45 1.47
CA ALA A 467 -3.66 0.78 2.75
C ALA A 467 -4.68 -0.29 3.19
N ALA A 468 -4.45 -1.55 2.83
CA ALA A 468 -5.40 -2.59 3.16
C ALA A 468 -5.46 -2.74 4.69
N VAL A 469 -6.65 -2.92 5.22
CA VAL A 469 -6.86 -3.24 6.65
C VAL A 469 -8.02 -4.24 6.81
N PRO A 470 -7.98 -5.13 7.81
CA PRO A 470 -9.05 -6.09 8.06
C PRO A 470 -10.19 -5.51 8.91
N TRP A 471 -11.38 -6.09 8.80
CA TRP A 471 -12.48 -5.82 9.72
C TRP A 471 -12.22 -6.41 11.12
N ASN A 472 -12.44 -5.60 12.16
CA ASN A 472 -12.70 -6.07 13.51
C ASN A 472 -14.13 -6.61 13.65
N GLY A 473 -14.37 -7.40 14.70
CA GLY A 473 -15.69 -7.95 15.03
C GLY A 473 -16.11 -9.17 14.20
N LEU A 474 -15.32 -9.58 13.22
CA LEU A 474 -15.50 -10.84 12.50
C LEU A 474 -14.84 -12.01 13.25
N ALA A 475 -15.44 -13.20 13.13
CA ALA A 475 -14.80 -14.43 13.55
C ALA A 475 -13.53 -14.70 12.71
N THR A 476 -12.55 -15.40 13.28
CA THR A 476 -11.25 -15.62 12.65
C THR A 476 -11.34 -16.27 11.27
N GLN A 477 -12.24 -17.24 11.08
CA GLN A 477 -12.46 -17.90 9.77
C GLN A 477 -13.15 -17.00 8.74
N ASP A 478 -13.79 -15.91 9.18
CA ASP A 478 -14.49 -14.96 8.32
C ASP A 478 -13.66 -13.72 8.03
N ARG A 479 -12.37 -13.71 8.43
CA ARG A 479 -11.45 -12.59 8.26
C ARG A 479 -11.54 -12.04 6.84
N THR A 480 -11.75 -10.74 6.76
CA THR A 480 -11.90 -10.01 5.50
C THR A 480 -11.11 -8.73 5.61
N ASN A 481 -10.42 -8.32 4.55
CA ASN A 481 -9.85 -6.99 4.42
C ASN A 481 -10.42 -6.27 3.20
N ILE A 482 -10.14 -4.99 3.07
CA ILE A 482 -10.37 -4.20 1.86
C ILE A 482 -9.20 -3.23 1.72
N GLY A 483 -8.83 -2.92 0.48
CA GLY A 483 -7.73 -2.00 0.18
C GLY A 483 -8.22 -0.79 -0.60
N TRP A 484 -7.49 0.30 -0.50
CA TRP A 484 -7.63 1.43 -1.40
C TRP A 484 -7.16 1.02 -2.80
N MET A 485 -8.08 1.09 -3.78
CA MET A 485 -7.82 0.74 -5.18
C MET A 485 -7.30 1.93 -5.96
N ASN A 486 -6.08 2.35 -5.62
CA ASN A 486 -5.33 3.43 -6.27
C ASN A 486 -3.86 3.33 -5.85
N ASN A 487 -3.02 4.23 -6.37
CA ASN A 487 -1.60 4.29 -6.06
C ASN A 487 -1.13 5.72 -5.86
N TRP A 488 -0.42 6.00 -4.76
CA TRP A 488 0.08 7.34 -4.45
C TRP A 488 0.89 8.01 -5.57
N GLN A 489 1.54 7.23 -6.45
CA GLN A 489 2.25 7.73 -7.62
C GLN A 489 1.39 8.63 -8.52
N TYR A 490 0.13 8.24 -8.75
CA TYR A 490 -0.77 8.94 -9.68
C TYR A 490 -2.15 9.24 -9.09
N ALA A 491 -2.39 8.92 -7.82
CA ALA A 491 -3.72 8.97 -7.23
C ALA A 491 -4.36 10.35 -7.32
N GLN A 492 -3.58 11.43 -7.20
CA GLN A 492 -4.04 12.82 -7.25
C GLN A 492 -4.58 13.26 -8.62
N VAL A 493 -4.20 12.55 -9.69
CA VAL A 493 -4.37 13.01 -11.09
C VAL A 493 -5.16 12.04 -11.96
N ILE A 494 -5.71 10.96 -11.38
CA ILE A 494 -6.61 10.07 -12.14
C ILE A 494 -7.82 10.84 -12.69
N PRO A 495 -8.31 10.50 -13.91
CA PRO A 495 -9.26 11.32 -14.65
C PRO A 495 -10.72 11.09 -14.22
N THR A 496 -11.00 11.16 -12.92
CA THR A 496 -12.33 10.97 -12.32
C THR A 496 -12.88 12.29 -11.75
N ASP A 497 -14.20 12.47 -11.88
CA ASP A 497 -14.97 13.59 -11.35
C ASP A 497 -16.44 13.14 -11.18
N PRO A 498 -17.21 13.60 -10.17
CA PRO A 498 -16.86 14.52 -9.08
C PRO A 498 -16.12 13.85 -7.90
N TRP A 499 -15.66 12.62 -8.09
CA TRP A 499 -15.04 11.76 -7.08
C TRP A 499 -13.62 11.39 -7.49
N ARG A 500 -12.85 10.87 -6.52
CA ARG A 500 -11.54 10.28 -6.78
C ARG A 500 -11.26 9.13 -5.82
N SER A 501 -10.79 8.04 -6.43
CA SER A 501 -10.47 6.75 -5.81
C SER A 501 -11.65 5.89 -5.38
N ALA A 502 -11.47 4.57 -5.50
CA ALA A 502 -12.40 3.54 -5.04
C ALA A 502 -11.70 2.61 -4.04
N MET A 503 -12.49 1.79 -3.35
CA MET A 503 -11.98 0.61 -2.66
C MET A 503 -11.87 -0.57 -3.64
N SER A 504 -11.00 -1.54 -3.35
CA SER A 504 -10.97 -2.84 -4.02
C SER A 504 -12.21 -3.66 -3.64
N VAL A 505 -12.43 -4.82 -4.28
CA VAL A 505 -13.40 -5.76 -3.72
C VAL A 505 -12.92 -6.23 -2.34
N PRO A 506 -13.82 -6.39 -1.36
CA PRO A 506 -13.49 -6.99 -0.08
C PRO A 506 -12.83 -8.37 -0.27
N ARG A 507 -11.68 -8.60 0.34
CA ARG A 507 -10.93 -9.86 0.22
C ARG A 507 -11.17 -10.72 1.45
N GLY A 508 -11.86 -11.84 1.28
CA GLY A 508 -11.89 -12.91 2.29
C GLY A 508 -10.51 -13.55 2.39
N LEU A 509 -9.95 -13.61 3.60
CA LEU A 509 -8.59 -14.07 3.85
C LEU A 509 -8.58 -15.46 4.48
N SER A 510 -7.76 -16.35 3.93
CA SER A 510 -7.41 -17.63 4.56
C SER A 510 -5.90 -17.85 4.46
N LEU A 511 -5.35 -18.73 5.30
CA LEU A 511 -3.95 -19.12 5.23
C LEU A 511 -3.89 -20.59 4.83
N GLN A 512 -3.18 -20.88 3.74
CA GLN A 512 -3.07 -22.25 3.21
C GLN A 512 -1.62 -22.58 2.88
N THR A 513 -1.30 -23.86 2.97
CA THR A 513 -0.01 -24.39 2.55
C THR A 513 0.00 -24.53 1.03
N VAL A 514 0.65 -23.58 0.35
CA VAL A 514 0.79 -23.53 -1.10
C VAL A 514 2.25 -23.76 -1.45
N ASN A 515 2.52 -24.80 -2.24
CA ASN A 515 3.89 -25.19 -2.62
C ASN A 515 4.84 -25.37 -1.42
N GLY A 516 4.32 -25.95 -0.33
CA GLY A 516 5.08 -26.21 0.90
C GLY A 516 5.25 -25.01 1.82
N LYS A 517 4.62 -23.86 1.54
CA LYS A 517 4.72 -22.64 2.35
C LYS A 517 3.35 -22.13 2.79
N ALA A 518 3.26 -21.61 4.01
CA ALA A 518 2.06 -20.90 4.45
C ALA A 518 1.92 -19.58 3.69
N GLN A 519 0.84 -19.42 2.92
CA GLN A 519 0.56 -18.26 2.09
C GLN A 519 -0.87 -17.79 2.29
N ILE A 520 -1.07 -16.47 2.24
CA ILE A 520 -2.40 -15.90 2.25
C ILE A 520 -3.08 -16.22 0.91
N VAL A 521 -4.30 -16.72 1.01
CA VAL A 521 -5.20 -17.00 -0.10
C VAL A 521 -6.41 -16.09 0.03
N GLN A 522 -6.70 -15.35 -1.04
CA GLN A 522 -7.75 -14.34 -1.09
C GLN A 522 -8.92 -14.79 -1.95
N THR A 523 -10.12 -14.46 -1.49
CA THR A 523 -11.36 -14.64 -2.27
C THR A 523 -12.09 -13.30 -2.37
N ALA A 524 -12.68 -13.03 -3.53
CA ALA A 524 -13.52 -11.85 -3.69
C ALA A 524 -14.84 -12.05 -2.92
N LYS A 525 -15.04 -11.28 -1.84
CA LYS A 525 -16.09 -11.48 -0.83
C LYS A 525 -17.21 -10.46 -0.97
N GLU A 526 -18.04 -10.69 -1.96
CA GLU A 526 -19.27 -9.94 -2.21
C GLU A 526 -20.47 -10.88 -2.33
N LYS A 527 -21.66 -10.29 -2.30
CA LYS A 527 -22.92 -10.99 -2.60
C LYS A 527 -23.14 -11.08 -4.12
N TRP A 528 -22.26 -11.81 -4.81
CA TRP A 528 -22.23 -11.98 -6.27
C TRP A 528 -23.59 -12.35 -6.87
N SER A 529 -24.31 -13.29 -6.25
CA SER A 529 -25.66 -13.69 -6.67
C SER A 529 -26.69 -12.54 -6.74
N SER A 530 -26.46 -11.45 -6.00
CA SER A 530 -27.30 -10.25 -6.05
C SER A 530 -26.99 -9.31 -7.22
N LEU A 531 -25.83 -9.50 -7.88
CA LEU A 531 -25.34 -8.71 -9.01
C LEU A 531 -25.47 -9.47 -10.35
N GLU A 532 -25.15 -10.76 -10.37
CA GLU A 532 -24.93 -11.58 -11.59
C GLU A 532 -26.18 -11.92 -12.42
N SER A 533 -27.35 -11.38 -12.10
CA SER A 533 -28.64 -11.81 -12.69
C SER A 533 -29.26 -10.87 -13.73
N ARG A 534 -28.54 -9.86 -14.23
CA ARG A 534 -29.13 -8.84 -15.15
C ARG A 534 -28.74 -8.94 -16.64
N GLY A 535 -27.71 -9.72 -17.01
CA GLY A 535 -27.15 -9.72 -18.38
C GLY A 535 -26.96 -11.07 -19.07
N GLY A 536 -27.25 -12.19 -18.41
CA GLY A 536 -26.98 -13.55 -18.90
C GLY A 536 -25.51 -13.98 -18.73
N SER A 537 -25.24 -15.28 -18.84
CA SER A 537 -23.89 -15.86 -18.71
C SER A 537 -23.36 -16.31 -20.08
N TYR A 538 -22.11 -15.99 -20.40
CA TYR A 538 -21.38 -16.59 -21.53
C TYR A 538 -20.50 -17.74 -21.01
N SER A 539 -20.62 -18.92 -21.60
CA SER A 539 -19.76 -20.07 -21.29
C SER A 539 -19.41 -20.80 -22.57
N ASN A 540 -18.15 -21.21 -22.69
CA ASN A 540 -17.66 -21.98 -23.82
C ASN A 540 -16.42 -22.81 -23.40
N LYS A 541 -16.19 -23.93 -24.09
CA LYS A 541 -14.99 -24.76 -23.96
C LYS A 541 -14.37 -24.96 -25.34
N TRP A 542 -13.07 -24.71 -25.46
CA TRP A 542 -12.33 -24.90 -26.70
C TRP A 542 -11.33 -26.03 -26.53
N SER A 543 -11.36 -27.04 -27.41
CA SER A 543 -10.28 -28.05 -27.45
C SER A 543 -8.93 -27.42 -27.85
N SER A 544 -8.99 -26.33 -28.62
CA SER A 544 -7.87 -25.46 -28.89
C SER A 544 -8.32 -24.08 -29.36
N VAL A 545 -7.56 -23.05 -29.00
CA VAL A 545 -7.62 -21.69 -29.54
C VAL A 545 -6.44 -21.53 -30.49
N SER A 546 -6.71 -21.18 -31.75
CA SER A 546 -5.64 -20.92 -32.72
C SER A 546 -4.89 -19.64 -32.37
N GLU A 547 -3.66 -19.50 -32.88
CA GLU A 547 -2.91 -18.26 -32.75
C GLU A 547 -3.71 -17.05 -33.27
N GLY A 548 -3.51 -15.89 -32.64
CA GLY A 548 -4.22 -14.65 -32.95
C GLY A 548 -5.29 -14.28 -31.92
N THR A 549 -6.15 -13.32 -32.29
CA THR A 549 -7.24 -12.80 -31.45
C THR A 549 -8.59 -13.27 -31.95
N HIS A 550 -9.49 -13.62 -31.02
CA HIS A 550 -10.79 -14.23 -31.32
C HIS A 550 -11.88 -13.52 -30.53
N LYS A 551 -12.73 -12.73 -31.21
CA LYS A 551 -13.84 -12.02 -30.56
C LYS A 551 -14.87 -13.01 -30.00
N LEU A 552 -15.24 -12.82 -28.74
CA LEU A 552 -16.28 -13.61 -28.08
C LEU A 552 -17.66 -13.01 -28.35
N LYS A 553 -18.71 -13.82 -28.14
CA LYS A 553 -20.10 -13.35 -28.13
C LYS A 553 -20.44 -12.77 -26.75
N LEU A 554 -19.59 -11.86 -26.30
CA LEU A 554 -19.63 -11.21 -24.99
C LEU A 554 -19.07 -9.80 -25.16
N ASP A 555 -19.77 -8.81 -24.61
CA ASP A 555 -19.32 -7.44 -24.44
C ASP A 555 -19.70 -6.97 -23.03
N GLY A 556 -19.01 -5.96 -22.51
CA GLY A 556 -19.37 -5.41 -21.21
C GLY A 556 -18.32 -4.51 -20.57
N LYS A 557 -18.81 -3.72 -19.61
CA LYS A 557 -17.99 -2.92 -18.68
C LYS A 557 -17.94 -3.51 -17.27
N THR A 558 -18.79 -4.49 -16.98
CA THR A 558 -18.91 -5.15 -15.69
C THR A 558 -19.02 -6.66 -15.92
N LEU A 559 -17.98 -7.42 -15.63
CA LEU A 559 -17.93 -8.86 -15.90
C LEU A 559 -17.24 -9.60 -14.75
N ASP A 560 -17.76 -10.77 -14.41
CA ASP A 560 -17.05 -11.78 -13.62
C ASP A 560 -16.70 -12.94 -14.54
N ILE A 561 -15.40 -13.17 -14.73
CA ILE A 561 -14.88 -14.09 -15.72
C ILE A 561 -14.04 -15.14 -15.02
N VAL A 562 -14.35 -16.42 -15.24
CA VAL A 562 -13.47 -17.53 -14.88
C VAL A 562 -12.83 -18.08 -16.15
N LEU A 563 -11.50 -18.07 -16.19
CA LEU A 563 -10.70 -18.61 -17.30
C LEU A 563 -9.78 -19.72 -16.78
N THR A 564 -9.91 -20.92 -17.35
CA THR A 564 -9.10 -22.09 -17.01
C THR A 564 -8.48 -22.70 -18.26
N PHE A 565 -7.20 -23.07 -18.19
CA PHE A 565 -6.45 -23.68 -19.30
C PHE A 565 -5.24 -24.48 -18.77
N ASP A 566 -4.66 -25.33 -19.62
CA ASP A 566 -3.44 -26.08 -19.29
C ASP A 566 -2.17 -25.24 -19.36
N ASP A 567 -1.39 -25.30 -18.29
CA ASP A 567 0.02 -24.96 -18.27
C ASP A 567 0.82 -25.87 -19.23
N ARG A 568 1.94 -25.35 -19.73
CA ARG A 568 2.82 -26.07 -20.66
C ARG A 568 4.25 -25.54 -20.60
N SER A 569 5.19 -26.34 -21.10
CA SER A 569 6.53 -25.85 -21.42
C SER A 569 6.50 -25.01 -22.70
N ALA A 570 7.16 -23.84 -22.68
CA ALA A 570 7.40 -23.05 -23.88
C ALA A 570 8.42 -23.79 -24.77
N THR A 571 7.93 -24.58 -25.73
CA THR A 571 8.74 -25.20 -26.79
C THR A 571 8.27 -24.68 -28.13
N ALA A 572 9.16 -24.60 -29.13
CA ALA A 572 8.86 -24.07 -30.46
C ALA A 572 7.51 -24.58 -31.02
N GLY A 573 6.64 -23.66 -31.46
CA GLY A 573 5.29 -23.96 -31.97
C GLY A 573 4.17 -24.04 -30.92
N LYS A 574 4.43 -23.66 -29.66
CA LYS A 574 3.42 -23.53 -28.60
C LYS A 574 3.32 -22.07 -28.15
N ALA A 575 2.10 -21.63 -27.80
CA ALA A 575 1.84 -20.27 -27.33
C ALA A 575 2.77 -19.85 -26.19
N SER A 576 3.36 -18.66 -26.28
CA SER A 576 4.13 -18.01 -25.21
C SER A 576 3.19 -17.34 -24.20
N ARG A 577 2.06 -16.78 -24.67
CA ARG A 577 1.05 -16.13 -23.84
C ARG A 577 -0.36 -16.51 -24.26
N PHE A 578 -1.24 -16.64 -23.28
CA PHE A 578 -2.66 -16.89 -23.49
C PHE A 578 -3.51 -16.11 -22.50
N GLY A 579 -4.69 -15.66 -22.92
CA GLY A 579 -5.59 -14.94 -22.04
C GLY A 579 -6.76 -14.30 -22.76
N ILE A 580 -7.25 -13.23 -22.13
CA ILE A 580 -8.42 -12.46 -22.54
C ILE A 580 -8.05 -10.99 -22.73
N ILE A 581 -8.68 -10.35 -23.71
CA ILE A 581 -8.64 -8.93 -23.98
C ILE A 581 -9.98 -8.36 -23.53
N LEU A 582 -9.92 -7.32 -22.71
CA LEU A 582 -11.06 -6.64 -22.09
C LEU A 582 -11.04 -5.15 -22.44
N ARG A 583 -12.22 -4.52 -22.33
CA ARG A 583 -12.43 -3.09 -22.57
C ARG A 583 -11.85 -2.59 -23.89
N ALA A 584 -11.93 -3.44 -24.92
CA ALA A 584 -11.28 -3.19 -26.19
C ALA A 584 -12.14 -2.37 -27.15
N SER A 585 -11.48 -1.54 -27.96
CA SER A 585 -12.05 -0.98 -29.18
C SER A 585 -12.04 -2.04 -30.29
N LYS A 586 -12.92 -1.87 -31.29
CA LYS A 586 -13.05 -2.79 -32.42
C LYS A 586 -11.74 -2.99 -33.21
N ASP A 587 -10.89 -1.97 -33.26
CA ASP A 587 -9.59 -1.96 -33.94
C ASP A 587 -8.42 -2.34 -33.02
N LEU A 588 -8.69 -2.64 -31.75
CA LEU A 588 -7.70 -2.97 -30.71
C LEU A 588 -6.65 -1.86 -30.44
N SER A 589 -6.92 -0.62 -30.86
CA SER A 589 -6.09 0.53 -30.48
C SER A 589 -6.17 0.83 -28.98
N GLN A 590 -7.35 0.59 -28.37
CA GLN A 590 -7.57 0.52 -26.93
C GLN A 590 -7.85 -0.93 -26.53
N GLN A 591 -7.18 -1.42 -25.49
CA GLN A 591 -7.36 -2.75 -24.92
C GLN A 591 -6.66 -2.90 -23.57
N THR A 592 -7.18 -3.78 -22.73
CA THR A 592 -6.45 -4.30 -21.57
C THR A 592 -6.34 -5.81 -21.68
N ARG A 593 -5.14 -6.35 -21.56
CA ARG A 593 -4.90 -7.79 -21.73
C ARG A 593 -4.64 -8.41 -20.36
N VAL A 594 -5.36 -9.48 -20.06
CA VAL A 594 -5.19 -10.27 -18.84
C VAL A 594 -4.87 -11.70 -19.25
N GLY A 595 -3.80 -12.27 -18.73
CA GLY A 595 -3.37 -13.58 -19.21
C GLY A 595 -2.30 -14.24 -18.37
N TYR A 596 -1.69 -15.26 -18.95
CA TYR A 596 -0.59 -16.00 -18.37
C TYR A 596 0.55 -16.12 -19.39
N ASP A 597 1.77 -15.90 -18.91
CA ASP A 597 3.00 -16.11 -19.65
C ASP A 597 3.61 -17.45 -19.27
N PHE A 598 3.60 -18.41 -20.21
CA PHE A 598 4.07 -19.77 -19.99
C PHE A 598 5.60 -19.85 -19.86
N THR A 599 6.33 -18.81 -20.31
CA THR A 599 7.79 -18.80 -20.30
C THR A 599 8.35 -18.47 -18.92
N ILE A 600 7.69 -17.56 -18.20
CA ILE A 600 8.11 -17.09 -16.87
C ILE A 600 7.17 -17.55 -15.74
N LYS A 601 6.07 -18.25 -16.07
CA LYS A 601 5.10 -18.81 -15.12
C LYS A 601 4.41 -17.76 -14.26
N GLN A 602 3.93 -16.70 -14.91
CA GLN A 602 3.29 -15.57 -14.26
C GLN A 602 1.97 -15.22 -14.93
N LEU A 603 0.94 -14.90 -14.14
CA LEU A 603 -0.20 -14.16 -14.66
C LEU A 603 0.23 -12.70 -14.90
N PHE A 604 -0.48 -12.01 -15.80
CA PHE A 604 -0.18 -10.62 -16.10
C PHE A 604 -1.44 -9.79 -16.38
N VAL A 605 -1.33 -8.48 -16.13
CA VAL A 605 -2.24 -7.46 -16.64
C VAL A 605 -1.42 -6.43 -17.41
N ASP A 606 -1.69 -6.30 -18.71
CA ASP A 606 -1.11 -5.31 -19.60
C ASP A 606 -2.13 -4.19 -19.83
N ARG A 607 -1.88 -3.04 -19.21
CA ARG A 607 -2.70 -1.82 -19.36
C ARG A 607 -2.02 -0.75 -20.22
N THR A 608 -0.97 -1.09 -20.98
CA THR A 608 -0.23 -0.14 -21.82
C THR A 608 -1.09 0.57 -22.87
N LYS A 609 -2.23 -0.03 -23.24
CA LYS A 609 -3.22 0.50 -24.17
C LYS A 609 -4.62 0.59 -23.58
N SER A 610 -4.76 0.68 -22.25
CA SER A 610 -6.07 0.57 -21.59
C SER A 610 -7.01 1.76 -21.76
N GLY A 611 -6.62 2.80 -22.50
CA GLY A 611 -7.39 4.02 -22.70
C GLY A 611 -6.59 5.25 -22.28
N ASN A 612 -7.20 6.14 -21.49
CA ASN A 612 -6.50 7.31 -20.98
C ASN A 612 -5.40 6.89 -19.98
N SER A 613 -4.15 7.17 -20.33
CA SER A 613 -2.97 6.96 -19.48
C SER A 613 -2.05 8.18 -19.47
N SER A 614 -2.49 9.32 -20.00
CA SER A 614 -1.61 10.48 -20.23
C SER A 614 -1.30 11.28 -18.97
N PHE A 615 -1.94 10.95 -17.84
CA PHE A 615 -1.81 11.66 -16.58
C PHE A 615 -0.57 11.27 -15.77
N ASP A 616 0.04 10.11 -16.04
CA ASP A 616 1.28 9.66 -15.39
C ASP A 616 2.06 8.69 -16.30
N ALA A 617 3.38 8.89 -16.42
CA ALA A 617 4.24 8.12 -17.32
C ALA A 617 4.42 6.65 -16.91
N THR A 618 4.22 6.32 -15.63
CA THR A 618 4.35 4.97 -15.08
C THR A 618 3.06 4.15 -15.22
N PHE A 619 1.93 4.80 -15.51
CA PHE A 619 0.62 4.15 -15.56
C PHE A 619 0.53 3.12 -16.69
N ALA A 620 1.00 3.46 -17.89
CA ALA A 620 0.98 2.58 -19.06
C ALA A 620 2.04 1.47 -18.97
N SER A 621 1.76 0.44 -18.17
CA SER A 621 2.71 -0.63 -17.84
C SER A 621 2.09 -2.03 -17.91
N VAL A 622 2.96 -3.05 -17.79
CA VAL A 622 2.57 -4.47 -17.66
C VAL A 622 3.00 -4.97 -16.30
N TYR A 623 2.07 -5.56 -15.56
CA TYR A 623 2.28 -6.09 -14.22
C TYR A 623 2.20 -7.61 -14.24
N TYR A 624 2.97 -8.26 -13.36
CA TYR A 624 3.07 -9.71 -13.31
C TYR A 624 2.93 -10.22 -11.88
N ALA A 625 2.28 -11.37 -11.72
CA ALA A 625 2.21 -12.08 -10.46
C ALA A 625 2.61 -13.56 -10.63
N PRO A 626 3.41 -14.14 -9.73
CA PRO A 626 3.77 -15.55 -9.80
C PRO A 626 2.54 -16.42 -9.64
N LEU A 627 2.38 -17.43 -10.49
CA LEU A 627 1.32 -18.43 -10.36
C LEU A 627 1.81 -19.78 -10.90
N GLN A 628 1.92 -20.74 -9.99
CA GLN A 628 2.23 -22.12 -10.33
C GLN A 628 0.96 -22.85 -10.77
N ALA A 629 1.10 -23.80 -11.69
CA ALA A 629 -0.01 -24.64 -12.10
C ALA A 629 -0.49 -25.51 -10.93
N ALA A 630 -1.80 -25.63 -10.79
CA ALA A 630 -2.41 -26.55 -9.84
C ALA A 630 -2.05 -28.01 -10.18
N ARG A 631 -2.30 -28.93 -9.25
CA ARG A 631 -2.15 -30.36 -9.48
C ARG A 631 -2.97 -30.79 -10.72
N GLY A 632 -2.31 -31.38 -11.70
CA GLY A 632 -2.90 -31.68 -13.01
C GLY A 632 -2.57 -30.67 -14.11
N GLY A 633 -1.75 -29.65 -13.82
CA GLY A 633 -1.23 -28.72 -14.80
C GLY A 633 -2.20 -27.63 -15.23
N LYS A 634 -3.24 -27.33 -14.44
CA LYS A 634 -4.23 -26.29 -14.77
C LYS A 634 -3.84 -24.93 -14.18
N ILE A 635 -4.01 -23.89 -14.98
CA ILE A 635 -4.04 -22.49 -14.56
C ILE A 635 -5.50 -22.06 -14.52
N THR A 636 -5.92 -21.43 -13.42
CA THR A 636 -7.25 -20.82 -13.29
C THR A 636 -7.09 -19.39 -12.82
N MET A 637 -7.88 -18.49 -13.39
CA MET A 637 -7.97 -17.10 -12.95
C MET A 637 -9.43 -16.69 -12.91
N ARG A 638 -9.86 -16.07 -11.82
CA ARG A 638 -11.09 -15.26 -11.78
C ARG A 638 -10.70 -13.80 -12.03
N ILE A 639 -11.37 -13.14 -12.96
CA ILE A 639 -11.09 -11.78 -13.39
C ILE A 639 -12.37 -10.98 -13.21
N LEU A 640 -12.31 -9.99 -12.32
CA LEU A 640 -13.39 -9.04 -12.09
C LEU A 640 -13.07 -7.79 -12.88
N LEU A 641 -13.97 -7.42 -13.80
CA LEU A 641 -13.89 -6.20 -14.57
C LEU A 641 -14.97 -5.25 -14.08
N ASP A 642 -14.60 -4.02 -13.76
CA ASP A 642 -15.52 -2.89 -13.56
C ASP A 642 -15.18 -1.75 -14.53
N TRP A 643 -15.90 -0.64 -14.44
CA TRP A 643 -15.79 0.49 -15.37
C TRP A 643 -14.40 1.11 -15.41
N SER A 644 -13.63 1.00 -14.33
CA SER A 644 -12.27 1.51 -14.27
C SER A 644 -11.27 0.63 -13.52
N SER A 645 -11.56 -0.67 -13.38
CA SER A 645 -10.67 -1.60 -12.68
C SER A 645 -10.70 -3.01 -13.25
N ILE A 646 -9.59 -3.71 -13.05
CA ILE A 646 -9.44 -5.15 -13.22
C ILE A 646 -8.82 -5.71 -11.94
N GLU A 647 -9.43 -6.75 -11.39
CA GLU A 647 -8.88 -7.54 -10.29
C GLU A 647 -8.80 -9.01 -10.69
N VAL A 648 -7.60 -9.59 -10.59
CA VAL A 648 -7.33 -10.97 -10.96
C VAL A 648 -7.04 -11.78 -9.71
N PHE A 649 -7.71 -12.93 -9.56
CA PHE A 649 -7.46 -13.93 -8.53
C PHE A 649 -6.96 -15.20 -9.21
N GLY A 650 -5.66 -15.44 -9.14
CA GLY A 650 -5.00 -16.61 -9.70
C GLY A 650 -5.04 -17.82 -8.77
N GLY A 651 -5.23 -19.00 -9.36
CA GLY A 651 -5.25 -20.27 -8.66
C GLY A 651 -6.46 -20.41 -7.74
N ILE A 652 -6.20 -20.71 -6.48
CA ILE A 652 -7.19 -20.69 -5.39
C ILE A 652 -7.30 -19.31 -4.73
N GLY A 653 -6.51 -18.33 -5.20
CA GLY A 653 -6.43 -16.97 -4.65
C GLY A 653 -5.09 -16.64 -4.00
N GLU A 654 -4.07 -17.49 -4.15
CA GLU A 654 -2.71 -17.30 -3.62
C GLU A 654 -1.94 -16.17 -4.31
N SER A 655 -2.43 -15.68 -5.45
CA SER A 655 -1.79 -14.65 -6.26
C SER A 655 -2.86 -13.71 -6.81
N THR A 656 -2.85 -12.46 -6.37
CA THR A 656 -3.79 -11.44 -6.85
C THR A 656 -3.07 -10.28 -7.54
N LEU A 657 -3.78 -9.65 -8.47
CA LEU A 657 -3.28 -8.48 -9.20
C LEU A 657 -4.44 -7.51 -9.46
N THR A 658 -4.32 -6.30 -8.92
CA THR A 658 -5.32 -5.23 -9.01
C THR A 658 -4.77 -4.04 -9.80
N ALA A 659 -5.48 -3.63 -10.85
CA ALA A 659 -5.07 -2.50 -11.69
C ALA A 659 -6.28 -1.67 -12.14
N GLN A 660 -6.21 -0.36 -11.94
CA GLN A 660 -7.12 0.60 -12.55
C GLN A 660 -6.88 0.71 -14.06
N ILE A 661 -7.95 1.02 -14.79
CA ILE A 661 -7.95 1.30 -16.23
C ILE A 661 -8.92 2.45 -16.53
N PHE A 662 -8.61 3.30 -17.52
CA PHE A 662 -9.48 4.41 -17.91
C PHE A 662 -9.87 4.31 -19.38
N ALA A 663 -10.56 3.22 -19.70
CA ALA A 663 -11.03 2.90 -21.04
C ALA A 663 -12.25 3.74 -21.44
N ALA A 664 -12.29 4.21 -22.70
CA ALA A 664 -13.48 4.84 -23.26
C ALA A 664 -14.72 3.95 -23.11
N ASP A 665 -15.89 4.58 -22.94
CA ASP A 665 -17.16 3.86 -22.72
C ASP A 665 -17.56 2.93 -23.87
N SER A 666 -17.12 3.24 -25.10
CA SER A 666 -17.34 2.40 -26.28
C SER A 666 -16.48 1.14 -26.31
N GLY A 667 -15.37 1.12 -25.55
CA GLY A 667 -14.47 -0.03 -25.46
C GLY A 667 -15.08 -1.13 -24.61
N THR A 668 -15.90 -1.98 -25.22
CA THR A 668 -16.67 -3.03 -24.55
C THR A 668 -16.41 -4.43 -25.12
N ASP A 669 -15.61 -4.53 -26.18
CA ASP A 669 -15.33 -5.80 -26.83
C ASP A 669 -14.51 -6.72 -25.91
N VAL A 670 -14.86 -8.02 -25.94
CA VAL A 670 -14.13 -9.09 -25.26
C VAL A 670 -13.59 -10.08 -26.28
N LEU A 671 -12.30 -10.42 -26.19
CA LEU A 671 -11.64 -11.34 -27.12
C LEU A 671 -10.73 -12.31 -26.36
N LEU A 672 -10.55 -13.53 -26.87
CA LEU A 672 -9.42 -14.37 -26.46
C LEU A 672 -8.19 -14.04 -27.29
N PHE A 673 -7.00 -14.27 -26.76
CA PHE A 673 -5.76 -14.23 -27.52
C PHE A 673 -4.86 -15.43 -27.22
N SER A 674 -4.11 -15.86 -28.25
CA SER A 674 -3.04 -16.84 -28.15
C SER A 674 -1.84 -16.34 -28.97
N GLU A 675 -0.70 -16.10 -28.34
CA GLU A 675 0.50 -15.53 -28.98
C GLU A 675 1.63 -16.57 -29.04
N GLY A 676 2.41 -16.59 -30.13
CA GLY A 676 3.56 -17.50 -30.28
C GLY A 676 3.18 -18.95 -30.62
N GLY A 677 1.91 -19.18 -30.93
CA GLY A 677 1.36 -20.48 -31.31
C GLY A 677 -0.05 -20.73 -30.79
N LYS A 678 -0.59 -21.93 -31.05
CA LYS A 678 -1.92 -22.34 -30.59
C LYS A 678 -1.96 -22.71 -29.11
N THR A 679 -3.10 -22.51 -28.48
CA THR A 679 -3.37 -22.95 -27.10
C THR A 679 -4.33 -24.14 -27.11
N LYS A 680 -3.88 -25.35 -26.74
CA LYS A 680 -4.76 -26.52 -26.54
C LYS A 680 -5.33 -26.58 -25.12
N ASP A 681 -6.55 -27.07 -24.96
CA ASP A 681 -7.15 -27.54 -23.70
C ASP A 681 -7.80 -28.90 -24.03
N PRO A 682 -7.25 -30.04 -23.57
CA PRO A 682 -7.71 -31.36 -23.98
C PRO A 682 -9.16 -31.70 -23.59
#